data_AF-A0AAW0AI45-F1
#
_entry.id   AF-A0AAW0AI45-F1
#
_cell.length_a   1.000
_cell.length_b   1.000
_cell.length_c   1.000
_cell.angle_alpha   90.00
_cell.angle_beta   90.00
_cell.angle_gamma   90.00
#
_symmetry.space_group_name_H-M   'P 1'
#
loop_
_entity.id
_entity.type
_entity.pdbx_description
1 polymer ?
#
loop_
_entity_poly.entity_id
_entity_poly.type
_entity_poly.pdbx_seq_one_letter_code
_entity_poly.pdbx_strand_id
1 'polypeptide(L)'
;MPYPRRTQESADARAALMAKLPPRFMLDVDDLSRTRTRHLQAERVGRYRTPPLSPRKSPATRCRRTPPLVLSALGWGAFLKDETLRSPDGKVVRDAQDLCANHIPLVPIPCIASRRLSRACLTALEWRPGKDASTNDCPMASPLEPTFSRTRPSLKSGEDDCEMPACDDLAHRAHDMEMDLPAWSHQSPLSGGSGDQLYVQAADDLFAMFIDETCMESGRTRQHNKQNTLFFLPPSELSGFQWHSYTKEMGPRKEKILFDKITSRIDKLIYGLDQNYVIPSDVTQKVVAGVYNGITTMELDNLAAETAAYLTTKHPDYAILAARIAISNLHKETKKSFSQVISDLYNFINPKTNKRAALISEETFKVVSANAETLDAAIIYNRDFNYNYFGFKTLERSYLLRLDGKVVERPQHLIMRVAVGIHGSDLDRVIETYNLMSERYFTHATPTLFNAGTPNPQLSSCFLVCMKDDSIEGIYDTLKDCAMISKSAGGIGLSIHNIRATGSYIAGTNGYSNGIVPMLRVYDATARYVDQGGNKRPGAFAIYIEPWHADIFEFIDLRKNHGKEQMRARDLFLALWIPDLFMKRVEANGEWSLFCPNEAPGLHEVYGEEFEALYEKYEKEGRARKSISAQKLWYAILEAQIETGTPYMLYKDAANSKSNQKNLGTIKSSNLCTEIIEYSSPEETAVCNLASISLPSFISNDGKYDFQKLHDITKVVAFNLNRIIDVNYYPIPEARRSNMRHRPIGVGVQGLADAFQRLRMPFDSPAAKELNQQIFETIYHGALEASTEMAEKDGPYETFQGSPASLGQLQYDMWGVTPSSLWDWDGLKAKIAKHGLRNSLVTAPMPTASTSQILGNNECFEPYTSNIYTRRVLSGEFQVVCPWLLRELVDLGLWDDHMKNMIIAHNGSIQNIPNIPDDVKAVYKTVWEISQKKVLELSADRGAFICQSQSLNVHLAAPTLGQLTSMHFYGWKRGLKTGMYYLRTRPAAQAIQFTVDQSILNDAKVQNAKAKAASKATAIVNGASAPAAAAAALPSPPLSSGSSPTQPTAVRVKQEETVAPAPAAVSSTASTAEDEAANAMLAQMAAEDPDFAAALKQLEERKLAEAKMLCALENKEECLMCSG
;
A
#
# COMPACT_ATOMS: atom_id res chain seq x y z
N MET A 1 1.87 50.57 35.67
CA MET A 1 2.10 51.98 35.26
C MET A 1 3.39 52.03 34.45
N PRO A 2 3.60 53.04 33.58
CA PRO A 2 2.71 54.17 33.26
C PRO A 2 1.71 53.89 32.11
N TYR A 3 0.75 54.81 31.95
CA TYR A 3 -0.29 54.90 30.89
C TYR A 3 0.10 56.07 29.95
N PRO A 4 -0.34 56.14 28.68
CA PRO A 4 -1.72 56.59 28.32
C PRO A 4 -2.30 55.99 27.01
N ARG A 5 -3.53 56.26 26.53
CA ARG A 5 -4.87 56.57 27.12
C ARG A 5 -5.94 56.28 26.03
N ARG A 6 -7.23 56.17 26.41
CA ARG A 6 -8.38 56.03 25.48
C ARG A 6 -8.80 57.36 24.82
N THR A 7 -9.35 57.28 23.61
CA THR A 7 -10.44 58.10 22.99
C THR A 7 -10.67 57.57 21.55
N GLN A 8 -11.84 57.64 20.89
CA GLN A 8 -13.18 58.10 21.29
C GLN A 8 -14.31 57.35 20.52
N GLU A 9 -15.55 57.64 20.92
CA GLU A 9 -16.86 57.00 20.70
C GLU A 9 -17.49 57.08 19.27
N SER A 10 -18.32 56.07 18.95
CA SER A 10 -19.60 56.18 18.18
C SER A 10 -19.54 56.53 16.65
N ALA A 11 -20.61 56.42 15.84
CA ALA A 11 -22.03 56.11 16.10
C ALA A 11 -22.73 55.33 14.95
N ASP A 12 -24.02 55.01 15.14
CA ASP A 12 -24.88 54.11 14.34
C ASP A 12 -25.41 54.62 12.97
N ALA A 13 -26.14 53.69 12.31
CA ALA A 13 -27.42 53.89 11.61
C ALA A 13 -27.48 54.18 10.08
N ARG A 14 -27.68 53.07 9.34
CA ARG A 14 -28.76 52.84 8.35
C ARG A 14 -29.44 54.05 7.65
N ALA A 15 -29.18 54.12 6.34
CA ALA A 15 -30.16 54.07 5.24
C ALA A 15 -31.30 55.10 5.11
N ALA A 16 -31.25 55.90 4.02
CA ALA A 16 -32.38 56.12 3.10
C ALA A 16 -31.94 56.74 1.74
N LEU A 17 -32.59 56.31 0.64
CA LEU A 17 -33.40 57.15 -0.29
C LEU A 17 -33.23 56.84 -1.81
N MET A 18 -34.37 56.53 -2.46
CA MET A 18 -34.77 56.59 -3.89
C MET A 18 -33.69 56.51 -5.02
N ALA A 19 -33.70 55.57 -5.97
CA ALA A 19 -34.75 55.04 -6.88
C ALA A 19 -35.05 55.90 -8.15
N LYS A 20 -34.95 55.26 -9.33
CA LYS A 20 -35.63 55.60 -10.61
C LYS A 20 -36.05 54.31 -11.35
N LEU A 21 -37.21 54.34 -12.02
CA LEU A 21 -38.00 53.23 -12.59
C LEU A 21 -38.98 53.81 -13.67
N PRO A 22 -39.89 53.05 -14.33
CA PRO A 22 -40.05 51.59 -14.41
C PRO A 22 -39.56 51.06 -15.78
N PRO A 23 -40.31 51.11 -16.91
CA PRO A 23 -41.60 50.48 -17.31
C PRO A 23 -41.40 49.06 -17.93
N ARG A 24 -42.33 48.35 -18.62
CA ARG A 24 -43.78 47.93 -18.56
C ARG A 24 -43.96 46.94 -19.75
N PHE A 25 -44.96 46.07 -19.97
CA PHE A 25 -46.07 45.34 -19.29
C PHE A 25 -46.65 44.36 -20.38
N MET A 26 -47.56 43.40 -20.15
CA MET A 26 -48.28 42.95 -18.93
C MET A 26 -47.98 41.43 -18.75
N LEU A 27 -48.82 40.42 -18.47
CA LEU A 27 -50.26 40.17 -18.19
C LEU A 27 -50.31 39.40 -16.84
N ASP A 28 -51.34 39.50 -15.99
CA ASP A 28 -52.75 39.07 -16.05
C ASP A 28 -52.98 37.54 -16.11
N VAL A 29 -53.89 36.93 -15.32
CA VAL A 29 -54.12 36.86 -13.83
C VAL A 29 -55.44 36.07 -13.58
N ASP A 30 -55.56 35.34 -12.44
CA ASP A 30 -56.79 34.96 -11.66
C ASP A 30 -56.60 33.63 -10.86
N ASP A 31 -57.21 33.35 -9.69
CA ASP A 31 -57.95 34.19 -8.71
C ASP A 31 -57.97 33.53 -7.28
N LEU A 32 -58.21 34.35 -6.24
CA LEU A 32 -58.66 34.12 -4.84
C LEU A 32 -58.51 32.70 -4.19
N SER A 33 -57.83 32.51 -3.04
CA SER A 33 -57.95 33.24 -1.74
C SER A 33 -57.23 32.46 -0.58
N ARG A 34 -57.40 32.52 0.78
CA ARG A 34 -58.19 33.20 1.89
C ARG A 34 -57.51 32.73 3.24
N THR A 35 -57.64 33.21 4.50
CA THR A 35 -58.42 34.27 5.22
C THR A 35 -57.58 34.97 6.35
N ARG A 36 -57.77 34.68 7.65
CA ARG A 36 -57.27 35.39 8.89
C ARG A 36 -57.31 34.45 10.14
N THR A 37 -56.81 34.71 11.37
CA THR A 37 -56.65 35.99 12.14
C THR A 37 -55.74 35.88 13.42
N ARG A 38 -54.88 36.89 13.71
CA ARG A 38 -54.47 37.53 15.02
C ARG A 38 -54.08 36.69 16.28
N HIS A 39 -53.30 37.13 17.30
CA HIS A 39 -52.64 38.40 17.72
C HIS A 39 -51.51 38.12 18.77
N LEU A 40 -50.58 39.08 18.99
CA LEU A 40 -49.90 39.56 20.25
C LEU A 40 -49.61 38.60 21.46
N GLN A 41 -48.64 38.79 22.37
CA GLN A 41 -47.77 39.93 22.75
C GLN A 41 -46.42 39.44 23.37
N ALA A 42 -45.73 40.23 24.22
CA ALA A 42 -44.33 39.98 24.65
C ALA A 42 -44.09 40.14 26.19
N GLU A 43 -42.81 39.98 26.59
CA GLU A 43 -42.14 40.41 27.85
C GLU A 43 -41.84 39.38 28.97
N ARG A 44 -41.03 39.82 29.95
CA ARG A 44 -40.00 39.09 30.74
C ARG A 44 -40.34 38.94 32.26
N VAL A 45 -39.38 38.36 33.02
CA VAL A 45 -39.13 38.48 34.49
C VAL A 45 -39.97 37.52 35.38
N GLY A 46 -39.48 36.69 36.30
CA GLY A 46 -38.17 36.57 36.96
C GLY A 46 -38.30 36.45 38.50
N ARG A 47 -38.23 35.23 39.06
CA ARG A 47 -37.91 34.83 40.48
C ARG A 47 -38.89 35.16 41.64
N TYR A 48 -39.02 34.21 42.59
CA TYR A 48 -38.78 34.39 44.05
C TYR A 48 -38.51 33.01 44.75
N ARG A 49 -38.49 32.89 46.10
CA ARG A 49 -37.72 31.85 46.87
C ARG A 49 -38.54 30.94 47.84
N THR A 50 -38.09 29.67 47.95
CA THR A 50 -37.96 28.68 49.09
C THR A 50 -38.58 28.96 50.49
N PRO A 51 -38.91 27.96 51.37
CA PRO A 51 -38.40 26.57 51.55
C PRO A 51 -39.58 25.52 51.68
N PRO A 52 -39.77 24.53 52.62
CA PRO A 52 -38.92 23.80 53.62
C PRO A 52 -39.17 22.25 53.88
N LEU A 53 -38.34 21.65 54.77
CA LEU A 53 -38.58 20.53 55.74
C LEU A 53 -38.68 19.01 55.37
N SER A 54 -38.46 18.17 56.40
CA SER A 54 -38.36 16.67 56.51
C SER A 54 -38.73 16.24 57.97
N PRO A 55 -38.50 15.02 58.59
CA PRO A 55 -37.89 13.72 58.17
C PRO A 55 -38.56 12.40 58.76
N ARG A 56 -37.85 11.24 58.70
CA ARG A 56 -38.02 9.95 59.48
C ARG A 56 -39.21 9.03 59.06
N LYS A 57 -39.37 7.72 59.43
CA LYS A 57 -38.73 6.79 60.41
C LYS A 57 -38.97 5.28 60.04
N SER A 58 -38.58 4.32 60.90
CA SER A 58 -38.80 2.83 60.84
C SER A 58 -38.65 2.20 62.27
N PRO A 59 -38.64 0.87 62.57
CA PRO A 59 -38.79 -0.38 61.77
C PRO A 59 -39.70 -1.47 62.46
N ALA A 60 -39.33 -2.79 62.39
CA ALA A 60 -39.75 -3.98 63.22
C ALA A 60 -40.98 -4.84 62.78
N THR A 61 -41.23 -6.13 63.16
CA THR A 61 -40.43 -7.35 63.55
C THR A 61 -41.40 -8.56 63.74
N ARG A 62 -41.02 -9.83 63.40
CA ARG A 62 -41.53 -11.19 63.84
C ARG A 62 -41.86 -12.18 62.68
N CYS A 63 -41.97 -13.51 62.83
CA CYS A 63 -41.19 -14.52 63.61
C CYS A 63 -41.65 -15.99 63.29
N ARG A 64 -40.70 -16.95 63.12
CA ARG A 64 -40.79 -18.44 63.25
C ARG A 64 -41.90 -19.27 62.55
N ARG A 65 -41.48 -20.28 61.75
CA ARG A 65 -41.83 -21.72 61.95
C ARG A 65 -40.94 -22.69 61.13
N THR A 66 -40.86 -23.94 61.58
CA THR A 66 -40.07 -25.11 61.11
C THR A 66 -40.70 -26.39 61.74
N PRO A 67 -40.32 -27.67 61.44
CA PRO A 67 -39.68 -28.29 60.26
C PRO A 67 -40.54 -29.46 59.63
N PRO A 68 -40.15 -30.76 59.51
CA PRO A 68 -39.70 -31.39 58.24
C PRO A 68 -40.32 -32.78 57.82
N LEU A 69 -39.81 -33.36 56.70
CA LEU A 69 -39.93 -34.78 56.21
C LEU A 69 -41.31 -35.22 55.63
N VAL A 70 -41.55 -36.40 55.02
CA VAL A 70 -40.82 -37.71 54.88
C VAL A 70 -41.20 -38.47 53.57
N LEU A 71 -40.38 -39.47 53.13
CA LEU A 71 -40.70 -40.63 52.25
C LEU A 71 -41.13 -40.36 50.77
N SER A 72 -41.19 -41.29 49.81
CA SER A 72 -40.44 -42.54 49.44
C SER A 72 -40.97 -42.97 48.03
N ALA A 73 -40.55 -44.02 47.29
CA ALA A 73 -39.54 -45.09 47.35
C ALA A 73 -39.08 -45.36 45.87
N LEU A 74 -38.36 -46.40 45.41
CA LEU A 74 -37.79 -47.68 45.89
C LEU A 74 -36.23 -47.61 45.69
N GLY A 75 -35.37 -48.64 45.58
CA GLY A 75 -35.47 -50.12 45.55
C GLY A 75 -35.63 -50.74 44.14
N TRP A 76 -35.17 -51.97 43.85
CA TRP A 76 -34.34 -52.91 44.64
C TRP A 76 -33.80 -54.07 43.74
N GLY A 77 -32.68 -54.73 44.12
CA GLY A 77 -32.13 -55.93 43.46
C GLY A 77 -30.60 -55.90 43.28
N ALA A 78 -29.88 -57.01 43.53
CA ALA A 78 -28.40 -57.03 43.59
C ALA A 78 -27.78 -58.37 43.14
N PHE A 79 -26.51 -58.38 42.69
CA PHE A 79 -25.61 -59.54 42.66
C PHE A 79 -24.11 -59.13 42.66
N LEU A 80 -23.31 -59.86 43.45
CA LEU A 80 -21.88 -60.29 43.36
C LEU A 80 -20.87 -59.72 42.31
N LYS A 81 -19.53 -59.77 42.47
CA LYS A 81 -18.56 -59.93 43.60
C LYS A 81 -17.10 -59.94 43.04
N ASP A 82 -16.11 -59.55 43.86
CA ASP A 82 -14.69 -60.04 43.97
C ASP A 82 -13.69 -60.21 42.79
N GLU A 83 -12.39 -60.23 43.17
CA GLU A 83 -11.25 -61.00 42.59
C GLU A 83 -10.63 -60.59 41.21
N THR A 84 -9.29 -60.69 40.93
CA THR A 84 -8.08 -60.77 41.80
C THR A 84 -6.72 -60.50 41.06
N LEU A 85 -5.63 -60.35 41.86
CA LEU A 85 -4.24 -60.85 41.66
C LEU A 85 -3.19 -60.16 40.72
N ARG A 86 -2.11 -59.70 41.39
CA ARG A 86 -0.64 -59.82 41.11
C ARG A 86 0.17 -58.68 40.43
N SER A 87 1.39 -58.57 40.95
CA SER A 87 2.50 -57.60 40.79
C SER A 87 3.79 -58.35 40.35
N PRO A 88 5.05 -57.81 40.33
CA PRO A 88 5.59 -56.46 40.66
C PRO A 88 6.61 -55.94 39.56
N ASP A 89 7.61 -55.03 39.68
CA ASP A 89 8.18 -54.15 40.74
C ASP A 89 9.06 -52.96 40.17
N GLY A 90 9.58 -52.05 41.02
CA GLY A 90 10.24 -50.76 40.62
C GLY A 90 11.77 -50.54 40.84
N LYS A 91 12.25 -49.29 40.60
CA LYS A 91 13.68 -48.78 40.49
C LYS A 91 14.11 -47.66 41.52
N VAL A 92 15.34 -47.10 41.44
CA VAL A 92 16.17 -46.59 42.60
C VAL A 92 16.41 -45.07 42.83
N VAL A 93 17.64 -44.71 43.25
CA VAL A 93 18.09 -43.59 44.09
C VAL A 93 19.64 -43.47 44.03
N ARG A 94 20.15 -42.22 43.98
CA ARG A 94 21.44 -41.65 44.49
C ARG A 94 22.82 -41.69 43.78
N ASP A 95 23.26 -40.46 43.44
CA ASP A 95 24.40 -39.66 43.98
C ASP A 95 25.90 -39.90 43.64
N ALA A 96 26.55 -38.76 43.31
CA ALA A 96 27.86 -38.24 43.82
C ALA A 96 29.12 -38.15 42.92
N GLN A 97 29.46 -36.89 42.57
CA GLN A 97 30.78 -36.21 42.69
C GLN A 97 32.04 -36.55 41.86
N ASP A 98 32.47 -35.52 41.11
CA ASP A 98 33.82 -34.88 41.06
C ASP A 98 35.09 -35.58 40.49
N LEU A 99 35.94 -34.68 39.94
CA LEU A 99 37.40 -34.75 39.64
C LEU A 99 37.94 -35.32 38.29
N CYS A 100 38.54 -34.37 37.57
CA CYS A 100 39.44 -34.41 36.41
C CYS A 100 40.42 -35.60 36.26
N ALA A 101 40.60 -36.12 35.03
CA ALA A 101 41.79 -35.83 34.18
C ALA A 101 41.90 -36.73 32.91
N ASN A 102 42.27 -36.11 31.77
CA ASN A 102 42.99 -36.62 30.59
C ASN A 102 42.69 -38.00 29.91
N HIS A 103 42.34 -37.90 28.62
CA HIS A 103 42.64 -38.82 27.49
C HIS A 103 42.06 -40.26 27.41
N ILE A 104 41.14 -40.45 26.43
CA ILE A 104 41.20 -41.40 25.27
C ILE A 104 41.39 -42.93 25.56
N PRO A 105 40.61 -43.89 24.99
CA PRO A 105 39.39 -43.82 24.14
C PRO A 105 38.26 -44.87 24.46
N LEU A 106 37.28 -45.02 23.54
CA LEU A 106 36.37 -46.19 23.29
C LEU A 106 35.12 -46.46 24.19
N VAL A 107 33.93 -46.08 23.67
CA VAL A 107 32.74 -46.93 23.28
C VAL A 107 32.54 -48.31 23.98
N PRO A 108 31.30 -48.76 24.40
CA PRO A 108 29.98 -48.11 24.64
C PRO A 108 29.33 -48.47 26.04
N ILE A 109 28.00 -48.30 26.22
CA ILE A 109 27.23 -48.35 27.52
C ILE A 109 26.10 -49.44 27.52
N PRO A 110 25.76 -50.10 28.67
CA PRO A 110 24.32 -50.19 29.11
C PRO A 110 23.98 -50.35 30.65
N CYS A 111 22.88 -49.70 31.13
CA CYS A 111 21.80 -50.13 32.09
C CYS A 111 21.84 -50.23 33.69
N ILE A 112 20.94 -49.46 34.39
CA ILE A 112 19.82 -49.77 35.39
C ILE A 112 20.03 -50.39 36.85
N ALA A 113 19.28 -49.95 37.93
CA ALA A 113 19.25 -50.57 39.33
C ALA A 113 18.04 -50.31 40.37
N SER A 114 17.99 -51.03 41.53
CA SER A 114 17.51 -50.76 42.97
C SER A 114 16.02 -50.32 43.41
N ARG A 115 15.74 -49.71 44.63
CA ARG A 115 14.36 -49.18 45.11
C ARG A 115 14.05 -48.39 46.49
N ARG A 116 13.03 -47.45 46.50
CA ARG A 116 11.86 -47.08 47.47
C ARG A 116 12.01 -46.61 48.99
N LEU A 117 11.03 -46.19 49.90
CA LEU A 117 9.50 -46.13 50.07
C LEU A 117 8.88 -45.27 51.30
N SER A 118 7.61 -44.73 51.21
CA SER A 118 6.41 -44.60 52.19
C SER A 118 6.12 -43.59 53.39
N ARG A 119 4.91 -42.91 53.32
CA ARG A 119 3.71 -42.63 54.24
C ARG A 119 3.81 -42.45 55.82
N ALA A 120 2.91 -41.79 56.62
CA ALA A 120 1.44 -41.49 56.58
C ALA A 120 0.85 -40.42 57.63
N CYS A 121 -0.41 -39.94 57.38
CA CYS A 121 -1.55 -39.61 58.31
C CYS A 121 -1.79 -38.31 59.20
N LEU A 122 -3.04 -37.79 59.08
CA LEU A 122 -4.03 -37.22 60.07
C LEU A 122 -4.01 -35.75 60.63
N THR A 123 -4.87 -34.91 60.04
CA THR A 123 -5.93 -34.00 60.62
C THR A 123 -5.86 -33.39 62.04
N ALA A 124 -6.12 -32.07 62.16
CA ALA A 124 -7.34 -31.50 62.82
C ALA A 124 -7.44 -29.94 62.78
N LEU A 125 -8.64 -29.45 63.13
CA LEU A 125 -9.24 -28.09 63.23
C LEU A 125 -8.45 -27.05 64.09
N GLU A 126 -8.77 -25.74 64.20
CA GLU A 126 -10.06 -25.03 64.04
C GLU A 126 -9.98 -23.49 63.82
N TRP A 127 -11.02 -22.92 63.17
CA TRP A 127 -11.57 -21.53 63.22
C TRP A 127 -10.75 -20.24 62.94
N ARG A 128 -11.52 -19.13 62.83
CA ARG A 128 -11.16 -17.72 62.51
C ARG A 128 -11.95 -16.78 63.49
N PRO A 129 -12.18 -15.46 63.26
CA PRO A 129 -11.48 -14.44 62.43
C PRO A 129 -11.19 -13.11 63.19
N GLY A 130 -10.53 -12.16 62.52
CA GLY A 130 -10.49 -10.74 62.93
C GLY A 130 -10.13 -9.81 61.75
N LYS A 131 -10.79 -8.66 61.66
CA LYS A 131 -10.41 -7.53 60.78
C LYS A 131 -10.04 -6.33 61.66
N ASP A 132 -9.20 -5.44 61.15
CA ASP A 132 -9.57 -4.02 60.95
C ASP A 132 -8.49 -3.31 60.11
N ALA A 133 -8.62 -1.99 59.89
CA ALA A 133 -7.89 -1.26 58.85
C ALA A 133 -7.56 0.20 59.22
N SER A 134 -6.79 0.84 58.33
CA SER A 134 -6.64 2.29 58.11
C SER A 134 -5.47 3.06 58.76
N THR A 135 -5.21 4.23 58.16
CA THR A 135 -4.26 5.32 58.51
C THR A 135 -2.76 5.12 58.26
N ASN A 136 -2.23 5.97 57.36
CA ASN A 136 -1.04 6.85 57.44
C ASN A 136 0.11 6.47 58.41
N ASP A 137 1.41 6.62 58.10
CA ASP A 137 2.07 7.76 57.41
C ASP A 137 3.39 7.35 56.70
N CYS A 138 4.05 8.34 56.06
CA CYS A 138 5.43 8.28 55.53
C CYS A 138 6.41 8.98 56.52
N PRO A 139 7.77 8.98 56.39
CA PRO A 139 8.60 8.48 55.28
C PRO A 139 9.97 7.82 55.69
N MET A 140 10.84 7.63 54.67
CA MET A 140 12.32 7.64 54.71
C MET A 140 13.16 6.43 55.22
N ALA A 141 14.34 6.33 54.57
CA ALA A 141 15.61 5.74 55.04
C ALA A 141 15.80 4.20 55.12
N SER A 142 16.48 3.70 54.09
CA SER A 142 17.57 2.69 54.13
C SER A 142 18.60 2.96 55.27
N PRO A 143 19.47 2.01 55.73
CA PRO A 143 20.19 1.05 54.87
C PRO A 143 20.58 -0.32 55.50
N LEU A 144 21.55 -1.00 54.86
CA LEU A 144 22.46 -2.06 55.34
C LEU A 144 22.04 -3.54 55.20
N GLU A 145 22.84 -4.27 54.42
CA GLU A 145 23.14 -5.69 54.62
C GLU A 145 23.93 -5.88 55.93
N PRO A 146 24.01 -7.11 56.50
CA PRO A 146 25.15 -7.95 56.12
C PRO A 146 24.91 -9.49 56.11
N THR A 147 25.35 -10.13 55.03
CA THR A 147 26.18 -11.37 54.92
C THR A 147 26.18 -12.49 56.00
N PHE A 148 26.38 -13.73 55.51
CA PHE A 148 26.70 -14.99 56.23
C PHE A 148 25.58 -15.63 57.10
N SER A 149 25.56 -16.96 57.33
CA SER A 149 25.91 -18.11 56.48
C SER A 149 25.42 -19.43 57.10
N ARG A 150 25.29 -20.48 56.26
CA ARG A 150 25.37 -21.93 56.57
C ARG A 150 25.05 -22.40 58.01
N THR A 151 23.96 -23.14 58.17
CA THR A 151 24.02 -24.59 58.48
C THR A 151 22.69 -25.29 58.18
N ARG A 152 22.74 -26.58 57.80
CA ARG A 152 21.59 -27.51 57.71
C ARG A 152 21.62 -28.44 58.94
N PRO A 153 20.51 -29.09 59.33
CA PRO A 153 20.07 -30.36 58.68
C PRO A 153 18.66 -30.25 58.03
N SER A 154 18.17 -30.96 57.00
CA SER A 154 18.52 -32.21 56.27
C SER A 154 18.36 -33.53 57.07
N LEU A 155 17.59 -34.55 56.68
CA LEU A 155 16.77 -34.89 55.48
C LEU A 155 15.43 -35.54 55.96
N LYS A 156 14.30 -35.67 55.24
CA LYS A 156 13.96 -35.89 53.80
C LYS A 156 14.05 -37.35 53.30
N SER A 157 12.91 -38.04 53.15
CA SER A 157 12.61 -39.19 52.25
C SER A 157 11.19 -39.70 52.49
N GLY A 158 10.40 -40.24 51.54
CA GLY A 158 10.58 -40.44 50.09
C GLY A 158 9.20 -40.52 49.39
N GLU A 159 9.03 -40.28 48.07
CA GLU A 159 9.71 -40.84 46.88
C GLU A 159 9.20 -42.26 46.49
N ASP A 160 8.80 -42.57 45.22
CA ASP A 160 8.38 -41.63 44.15
C ASP A 160 7.21 -42.04 43.21
N ASP A 161 7.32 -42.65 42.01
CA ASP A 161 8.14 -43.84 41.69
C ASP A 161 8.48 -44.13 40.18
N CYS A 162 7.86 -43.51 39.14
CA CYS A 162 8.01 -43.96 37.71
C CYS A 162 7.95 -42.89 36.58
N GLU A 163 8.71 -43.14 35.49
CA GLU A 163 8.96 -42.26 34.32
C GLU A 163 8.51 -42.87 32.95
N MET A 164 8.73 -42.12 31.85
CA MET A 164 8.78 -42.61 30.46
C MET A 164 10.16 -43.21 30.11
N PRO A 165 10.35 -43.84 28.93
CA PRO A 165 11.35 -43.28 28.01
C PRO A 165 11.04 -43.46 26.50
N ALA A 166 11.91 -42.90 25.65
CA ALA A 166 12.11 -43.26 24.24
C ALA A 166 13.28 -44.29 24.13
N CYS A 167 13.93 -44.64 23.00
CA CYS A 167 14.09 -44.04 21.66
C CYS A 167 14.68 -45.08 20.65
N ASP A 168 14.69 -44.75 19.35
CA ASP A 168 15.61 -45.21 18.26
C ASP A 168 15.66 -46.74 17.89
N ASP A 169 16.23 -47.21 16.75
CA ASP A 169 17.10 -46.57 15.73
C ASP A 169 17.07 -47.22 14.30
N LEU A 170 17.60 -46.48 13.30
CA LEU A 170 18.15 -46.78 11.95
C LEU A 170 17.99 -48.14 11.19
N ALA A 171 17.68 -48.06 9.87
CA ALA A 171 18.26 -48.92 8.79
C ALA A 171 17.96 -48.40 7.34
N HIS A 172 18.78 -48.79 6.33
CA HIS A 172 18.62 -48.47 4.88
C HIS A 172 18.13 -49.68 4.02
N ARG A 173 17.40 -49.43 2.91
CA ARG A 173 17.78 -49.74 1.49
C ARG A 173 16.58 -49.66 0.49
N ALA A 174 16.88 -49.74 -0.81
CA ALA A 174 15.96 -49.50 -1.95
C ALA A 174 15.49 -50.78 -2.66
N HIS A 175 14.40 -50.70 -3.45
CA HIS A 175 14.29 -51.13 -4.86
C HIS A 175 12.87 -50.91 -5.47
N ASP A 176 12.84 -50.35 -6.69
CA ASP A 176 12.06 -50.63 -7.92
C ASP A 176 10.52 -50.90 -7.99
N MET A 177 10.04 -50.73 -9.25
CA MET A 177 8.84 -51.30 -9.94
C MET A 177 7.51 -50.51 -10.05
N GLU A 178 7.35 -49.88 -11.22
CA GLU A 178 6.28 -50.06 -12.24
C GLU A 178 4.80 -50.37 -11.90
N MET A 179 3.91 -49.62 -12.59
CA MET A 179 2.54 -49.99 -13.07
C MET A 179 1.46 -50.33 -12.01
N ASP A 180 0.15 -50.24 -12.26
CA ASP A 180 -0.59 -50.35 -13.53
C ASP A 180 -1.95 -49.60 -13.53
N LEU A 181 -2.64 -49.59 -14.67
CA LEU A 181 -4.04 -49.18 -14.83
C LEU A 181 -5.03 -50.28 -14.41
N PRO A 182 -6.30 -49.92 -14.13
CA PRO A 182 -7.39 -50.80 -14.57
C PRO A 182 -8.56 -50.06 -15.22
N ALA A 183 -9.32 -50.78 -16.05
CA ALA A 183 -10.53 -50.26 -16.68
C ALA A 183 -11.58 -51.39 -16.90
N TRP A 184 -12.83 -50.98 -17.16
CA TRP A 184 -13.99 -51.80 -17.58
C TRP A 184 -14.65 -52.73 -16.54
N SER A 185 -15.96 -52.57 -16.38
CA SER A 185 -16.94 -53.61 -16.77
C SER A 185 -18.37 -53.04 -16.86
N HIS A 186 -19.16 -53.56 -17.78
CA HIS A 186 -20.60 -53.28 -17.93
C HIS A 186 -21.44 -54.31 -17.18
N GLN A 187 -22.63 -53.92 -16.71
CA GLN A 187 -23.84 -54.74 -16.88
C GLN A 187 -25.14 -53.92 -16.72
N SER A 188 -26.24 -54.46 -17.23
CA SER A 188 -27.59 -53.88 -17.21
C SER A 188 -28.62 -54.99 -17.16
N PRO A 189 -29.83 -54.75 -16.64
CA PRO A 189 -30.99 -55.60 -16.92
C PRO A 189 -32.12 -54.88 -17.67
N LEU A 190 -32.88 -55.67 -18.44
CA LEU A 190 -34.18 -55.32 -19.05
C LEU A 190 -35.31 -55.65 -18.03
N SER A 191 -36.63 -55.45 -18.20
CA SER A 191 -37.50 -55.11 -19.35
C SER A 191 -38.92 -54.70 -18.85
N GLY A 192 -39.69 -53.94 -19.64
CA GLY A 192 -41.12 -54.26 -19.89
C GLY A 192 -42.22 -53.23 -19.60
N GLY A 193 -43.12 -53.02 -20.58
CA GLY A 193 -44.56 -52.75 -20.34
C GLY A 193 -45.15 -51.38 -20.74
N SER A 194 -45.84 -51.33 -21.89
CA SER A 194 -47.05 -50.54 -22.27
C SER A 194 -47.50 -49.30 -21.46
N GLY A 195 -48.02 -48.21 -22.07
CA GLY A 195 -48.33 -47.93 -23.48
C GLY A 195 -49.22 -46.67 -23.67
N ASP A 196 -49.64 -46.39 -24.92
CA ASP A 196 -50.65 -45.38 -25.35
C ASP A 196 -50.35 -43.86 -25.16
N GLN A 197 -50.80 -42.91 -26.02
CA GLN A 197 -51.12 -42.93 -27.46
C GLN A 197 -51.23 -41.48 -28.05
N LEU A 198 -51.49 -41.34 -29.36
CA LEU A 198 -51.79 -40.11 -30.16
C LEU A 198 -50.60 -39.14 -30.43
N TYR A 199 -50.13 -38.88 -31.67
CA TYR A 199 -50.74 -38.27 -32.91
C TYR A 199 -50.83 -36.72 -32.90
N VAL A 200 -50.64 -35.93 -33.98
CA VAL A 200 -49.78 -35.94 -35.22
C VAL A 200 -50.17 -34.70 -36.10
N GLN A 201 -49.31 -34.25 -37.05
CA GLN A 201 -49.57 -33.16 -38.06
C GLN A 201 -49.71 -31.72 -37.49
N ALA A 202 -49.55 -30.60 -38.23
CA ALA A 202 -48.88 -30.23 -39.50
C ALA A 202 -48.65 -28.68 -39.46
N ALA A 203 -47.50 -28.11 -39.84
CA ALA A 203 -47.05 -27.67 -41.19
C ALA A 203 -47.84 -26.51 -41.84
N ASP A 204 -47.10 -25.42 -42.12
CA ASP A 204 -47.24 -24.36 -43.14
C ASP A 204 -48.53 -23.50 -43.33
N ASP A 205 -48.44 -22.20 -43.00
CA ASP A 205 -48.70 -21.02 -43.86
C ASP A 205 -48.49 -19.73 -43.03
N LEU A 206 -47.67 -18.72 -43.41
CA LEU A 206 -47.66 -17.74 -44.52
C LEU A 206 -48.46 -16.44 -44.28
N PHE A 207 -47.71 -15.33 -44.23
CA PHE A 207 -48.05 -13.90 -44.43
C PHE A 207 -49.53 -13.46 -44.52
N ALA A 208 -49.94 -12.50 -43.65
CA ALA A 208 -50.38 -11.15 -44.07
C ALA A 208 -50.69 -10.21 -42.88
N MET A 209 -50.87 -8.92 -43.18
CA MET A 209 -51.54 -7.87 -42.38
C MET A 209 -51.02 -7.54 -40.97
N PHE A 210 -50.33 -6.40 -40.85
CA PHE A 210 -51.00 -5.20 -40.32
C PHE A 210 -50.43 -3.94 -40.99
N ILE A 211 -51.31 -3.01 -41.36
CA ILE A 211 -50.99 -1.65 -41.78
C ILE A 211 -51.50 -0.74 -40.68
N ASP A 212 -50.74 0.30 -40.34
CA ASP A 212 -51.31 1.52 -39.77
C ASP A 212 -50.56 2.73 -40.34
N GLU A 213 -51.30 3.74 -40.78
CA GLU A 213 -50.77 4.97 -41.38
C GLU A 213 -51.23 6.17 -40.55
N THR A 214 -50.30 6.90 -39.93
CA THR A 214 -50.51 8.34 -39.66
C THR A 214 -49.20 9.04 -39.24
N CYS A 215 -48.69 9.91 -40.11
CA CYS A 215 -48.14 11.26 -39.80
C CYS A 215 -47.21 11.77 -40.93
N MET A 216 -47.80 12.42 -41.93
CA MET A 216 -47.26 13.71 -42.39
C MET A 216 -47.78 14.79 -41.40
N GLU A 217 -47.26 16.02 -41.32
CA GLU A 217 -46.53 16.81 -42.32
C GLU A 217 -45.65 17.90 -41.67
N SER A 218 -45.01 18.71 -42.52
CA SER A 218 -44.15 19.88 -42.24
C SER A 218 -42.71 19.59 -41.79
N GLY A 219 -41.66 20.18 -42.39
CA GLY A 219 -41.63 20.94 -43.64
C GLY A 219 -40.65 22.11 -43.67
N ARG A 220 -39.33 21.86 -43.70
CA ARG A 220 -38.32 22.87 -44.07
C ARG A 220 -37.23 22.27 -44.95
N THR A 221 -37.04 22.87 -46.13
CA THR A 221 -36.07 22.44 -47.14
C THR A 221 -34.81 23.29 -47.14
N ARG A 222 -33.63 22.70 -47.32
CA ARG A 222 -32.51 23.32 -48.05
C ARG A 222 -31.45 22.31 -48.54
N GLN A 223 -31.42 22.12 -49.86
CA GLN A 223 -30.25 21.83 -50.70
C GLN A 223 -29.17 20.87 -50.15
N HIS A 224 -29.30 19.57 -50.45
CA HIS A 224 -28.12 18.71 -50.62
C HIS A 224 -27.48 18.98 -51.98
N ASN A 225 -26.17 19.22 -52.00
CA ASN A 225 -25.35 19.14 -53.21
C ASN A 225 -24.92 17.68 -53.46
N LYS A 226 -24.88 17.23 -54.71
CA LYS A 226 -24.56 15.84 -55.05
C LYS A 226 -23.05 15.63 -55.19
N GLN A 227 -22.42 14.97 -54.22
CA GLN A 227 -21.21 14.18 -54.43
C GLN A 227 -20.89 13.29 -53.22
N ASN A 228 -21.29 12.02 -53.28
CA ASN A 228 -20.49 10.90 -52.80
C ASN A 228 -21.05 9.60 -53.37
N THR A 229 -20.26 8.94 -54.21
CA THR A 229 -20.60 7.66 -54.83
C THR A 229 -20.36 6.54 -53.83
N LEU A 230 -21.39 5.73 -53.50
CA LEU A 230 -21.14 4.51 -52.72
C LEU A 230 -20.32 3.53 -53.57
N PHE A 231 -19.07 3.30 -53.18
CA PHE A 231 -18.31 2.14 -53.62
C PHE A 231 -18.88 0.89 -52.93
N PHE A 232 -19.86 0.26 -53.56
CA PHE A 232 -20.15 -1.14 -53.31
C PHE A 232 -19.00 -1.98 -53.89
N LEU A 233 -18.21 -2.62 -53.02
CA LEU A 233 -17.30 -3.68 -53.45
C LEU A 233 -18.13 -4.88 -53.95
N PRO A 234 -17.74 -5.51 -55.07
CA PRO A 234 -18.49 -6.65 -55.61
C PRO A 234 -18.32 -7.89 -54.71
N PRO A 235 -19.30 -8.81 -54.64
CA PRO A 235 -19.23 -10.00 -53.77
C PRO A 235 -18.06 -10.96 -54.05
N SER A 236 -17.37 -10.81 -55.18
CA SER A 236 -16.25 -11.65 -55.63
C SER A 236 -14.96 -11.47 -54.82
N GLU A 237 -14.82 -10.41 -54.01
CA GLU A 237 -13.62 -10.19 -53.18
C GLU A 237 -13.77 -10.73 -51.75
N LEU A 238 -14.96 -11.20 -51.37
CA LEU A 238 -15.22 -11.81 -50.05
C LEU A 238 -15.01 -13.34 -50.02
N SER A 239 -14.72 -13.98 -51.15
CA SER A 239 -14.63 -15.45 -51.27
C SER A 239 -13.34 -16.08 -50.72
N GLY A 240 -12.62 -15.37 -49.83
CA GLY A 240 -11.43 -15.88 -49.14
C GLY A 240 -11.69 -16.45 -47.73
N PHE A 241 -12.78 -16.03 -47.06
CA PHE A 241 -13.09 -16.47 -45.69
C PHE A 241 -14.19 -17.53 -45.67
N GLN A 242 -13.82 -18.78 -45.38
CA GLN A 242 -14.78 -19.81 -44.98
C GLN A 242 -15.37 -19.46 -43.60
N TRP A 243 -16.61 -18.97 -43.58
CA TRP A 243 -17.41 -18.78 -42.38
C TRP A 243 -17.74 -20.13 -41.72
N HIS A 244 -16.80 -20.63 -40.92
CA HIS A 244 -17.04 -21.74 -40.00
C HIS A 244 -18.18 -21.34 -39.06
N SER A 245 -19.27 -22.11 -39.04
CA SER A 245 -20.47 -21.76 -38.29
C SER A 245 -20.31 -22.07 -36.80
N TYR A 246 -19.44 -21.32 -36.12
CA TYR A 246 -19.15 -21.47 -34.70
C TYR A 246 -20.44 -21.39 -33.86
N THR A 247 -20.61 -22.36 -32.98
CA THR A 247 -21.67 -22.35 -31.96
C THR A 247 -21.08 -21.94 -30.62
N LYS A 248 -21.72 -20.98 -29.95
CA LYS A 248 -21.41 -20.61 -28.57
C LYS A 248 -22.40 -21.26 -27.61
N GLU A 249 -21.95 -21.52 -26.39
CA GLU A 249 -22.82 -22.11 -25.35
C GLU A 249 -23.43 -21.05 -24.42
N MET A 250 -24.70 -21.30 -24.07
CA MET A 250 -25.55 -20.53 -23.16
C MET A 250 -26.22 -21.52 -22.20
N GLY A 251 -25.43 -22.10 -21.30
CA GLY A 251 -25.83 -23.31 -20.58
C GLY A 251 -26.16 -24.43 -21.59
N PRO A 252 -27.31 -25.14 -21.47
CA PRO A 252 -27.64 -26.27 -22.36
C PRO A 252 -28.04 -25.87 -23.79
N ARG A 253 -28.04 -24.57 -24.14
CA ARG A 253 -28.39 -24.09 -25.50
C ARG A 253 -27.15 -23.67 -26.28
N LYS A 254 -26.95 -24.28 -27.46
CA LYS A 254 -26.00 -23.81 -28.47
C LYS A 254 -26.65 -22.75 -29.36
N GLU A 255 -25.98 -21.63 -29.57
CA GLU A 255 -26.42 -20.52 -30.45
C GLU A 255 -25.35 -20.25 -31.52
N LYS A 256 -25.75 -19.99 -32.78
CA LYS A 256 -24.79 -19.55 -33.82
C LYS A 256 -24.19 -18.20 -33.46
N ILE A 257 -22.87 -18.06 -33.61
CA ILE A 257 -22.20 -16.78 -33.47
C ILE A 257 -22.51 -15.92 -34.71
N LEU A 258 -23.09 -14.74 -34.48
CA LEU A 258 -23.46 -13.78 -35.51
C LEU A 258 -22.72 -12.46 -35.25
N PHE A 259 -22.06 -11.93 -36.28
CA PHE A 259 -21.28 -10.69 -36.20
C PHE A 259 -22.11 -9.53 -35.64
N ASP A 260 -23.24 -9.24 -36.28
CA ASP A 260 -24.14 -8.13 -35.93
C ASP A 260 -24.66 -8.23 -34.50
N LYS A 261 -24.83 -9.45 -33.96
CA LYS A 261 -25.29 -9.69 -32.59
C LYS A 261 -24.21 -9.37 -31.55
N ILE A 262 -22.92 -9.50 -31.90
CA ILE A 262 -21.81 -9.02 -31.07
C ILE A 262 -21.70 -7.49 -31.21
N THR A 263 -21.70 -6.96 -32.44
CA THR A 263 -21.59 -5.51 -32.69
C THR A 263 -22.70 -4.72 -32.00
N SER A 264 -23.97 -5.14 -32.14
CA SER A 264 -25.13 -4.52 -31.48
C SER A 264 -25.09 -4.59 -29.94
N ARG A 265 -24.29 -5.50 -29.35
CA ARG A 265 -24.06 -5.52 -27.90
C ARG A 265 -22.96 -4.56 -27.46
N ILE A 266 -21.92 -4.39 -28.26
CA ILE A 266 -20.83 -3.44 -28.01
C ILE A 266 -21.32 -2.00 -28.23
N ASP A 267 -22.12 -1.78 -29.27
CA ASP A 267 -22.77 -0.50 -29.61
C ASP A 267 -23.62 0.07 -28.46
N LYS A 268 -24.37 -0.79 -27.76
CA LYS A 268 -25.14 -0.40 -26.56
C LYS A 268 -24.28 0.04 -25.36
N LEU A 269 -22.96 -0.10 -25.45
CA LEU A 269 -21.99 0.27 -24.40
C LEU A 269 -21.11 1.48 -24.77
N ILE A 270 -21.23 2.07 -25.98
CA ILE A 270 -20.45 3.25 -26.40
C ILE A 270 -21.12 4.61 -26.08
N TYR A 271 -22.14 4.63 -25.22
CA TYR A 271 -22.84 5.87 -24.84
C TYR A 271 -21.88 6.91 -24.22
N GLY A 272 -21.84 8.11 -24.77
CA GLY A 272 -20.95 9.19 -24.30
C GLY A 272 -19.45 8.92 -24.47
N LEU A 273 -19.06 8.01 -25.37
CA LEU A 273 -17.68 7.84 -25.84
C LEU A 273 -17.55 8.48 -27.23
N ASP A 274 -16.34 8.87 -27.64
CA ASP A 274 -16.15 9.44 -28.99
C ASP A 274 -16.35 8.38 -30.10
N GLN A 275 -17.42 8.53 -30.87
CA GLN A 275 -17.81 7.62 -31.95
C GLN A 275 -16.95 7.78 -33.23
N ASN A 276 -16.17 8.86 -33.36
CA ASN A 276 -15.21 9.01 -34.46
C ASN A 276 -14.02 8.04 -34.32
N TYR A 277 -13.69 7.66 -33.08
CA TYR A 277 -12.56 6.77 -32.77
C TYR A 277 -12.97 5.40 -32.22
N VAL A 278 -14.07 5.31 -31.47
CA VAL A 278 -14.54 4.07 -30.82
C VAL A 278 -15.54 3.33 -31.72
N ILE A 279 -15.01 2.55 -32.66
CA ILE A 279 -15.79 1.81 -33.66
C ILE A 279 -16.13 0.39 -33.15
N PRO A 280 -17.41 0.00 -32.98
CA PRO A 280 -17.80 -1.35 -32.50
C PRO A 280 -17.46 -2.51 -33.45
N SER A 281 -17.40 -2.26 -34.77
CA SER A 281 -17.05 -3.29 -35.76
C SER A 281 -15.58 -3.69 -35.70
N ASP A 282 -14.64 -2.76 -35.46
CA ASP A 282 -13.21 -3.06 -35.25
C ASP A 282 -13.02 -4.09 -34.12
N VAL A 283 -13.71 -3.88 -33.00
CA VAL A 283 -13.67 -4.81 -31.85
C VAL A 283 -14.27 -6.15 -32.27
N THR A 284 -15.41 -6.14 -32.95
CA THR A 284 -16.12 -7.37 -33.35
C THR A 284 -15.28 -8.22 -34.32
N GLN A 285 -14.64 -7.62 -35.33
CA GLN A 285 -13.78 -8.32 -36.29
C GLN A 285 -12.62 -9.04 -35.58
N LYS A 286 -11.93 -8.33 -34.67
CA LYS A 286 -10.81 -8.89 -33.90
C LYS A 286 -11.26 -9.99 -32.94
N VAL A 287 -12.43 -9.85 -32.30
CA VAL A 287 -13.00 -10.90 -31.43
C VAL A 287 -13.34 -12.15 -32.23
N VAL A 288 -13.99 -12.02 -33.40
CA VAL A 288 -14.38 -13.16 -34.24
C VAL A 288 -13.15 -13.93 -34.75
N ALA A 289 -12.01 -13.27 -34.98
CA ALA A 289 -10.76 -13.94 -35.34
C ALA A 289 -10.16 -14.80 -34.20
N GLY A 290 -10.52 -14.54 -32.94
CA GLY A 290 -10.08 -15.31 -31.76
C GLY A 290 -11.08 -16.37 -31.26
N VAL A 291 -12.16 -16.63 -32.00
CA VAL A 291 -13.27 -17.51 -31.59
C VAL A 291 -13.05 -18.96 -32.03
N TYR A 292 -13.34 -19.89 -31.13
CA TYR A 292 -13.40 -21.34 -31.40
C TYR A 292 -14.82 -21.91 -31.21
N ASN A 293 -15.07 -23.10 -31.74
CA ASN A 293 -16.38 -23.75 -31.61
C ASN A 293 -16.58 -24.28 -30.19
N GLY A 294 -17.73 -23.99 -29.57
CA GLY A 294 -18.00 -24.32 -28.17
C GLY A 294 -17.59 -23.24 -27.16
N ILE A 295 -17.05 -22.09 -27.60
CA ILE A 295 -16.75 -20.96 -26.70
C ILE A 295 -17.99 -20.55 -25.90
N THR A 296 -17.85 -20.33 -24.60
CA THR A 296 -18.95 -19.86 -23.76
C THR A 296 -19.22 -18.37 -24.00
N THR A 297 -20.45 -17.94 -23.69
CA THR A 297 -20.79 -16.50 -23.77
C THR A 297 -19.98 -15.65 -22.77
N MET A 298 -19.45 -16.24 -21.69
CA MET A 298 -18.57 -15.57 -20.72
C MET A 298 -17.16 -15.34 -21.27
N GLU A 299 -16.55 -16.36 -21.90
CA GLU A 299 -15.24 -16.26 -22.55
C GLU A 299 -15.27 -15.26 -23.71
N LEU A 300 -16.34 -15.29 -24.52
CA LEU A 300 -16.55 -14.34 -25.61
C LEU A 300 -16.62 -12.87 -25.13
N ASP A 301 -17.30 -12.62 -24.00
CA ASP A 301 -17.37 -11.28 -23.40
C ASP A 301 -16.03 -10.85 -22.79
N ASN A 302 -15.27 -11.78 -22.21
CA ASN A 302 -13.92 -11.48 -21.70
C ASN A 302 -12.94 -11.15 -22.84
N LEU A 303 -12.94 -11.95 -23.92
CA LEU A 303 -12.16 -11.70 -25.13
C LEU A 303 -12.51 -10.35 -25.77
N ALA A 304 -13.79 -9.96 -25.76
CA ALA A 304 -14.23 -8.64 -26.23
C ALA A 304 -13.74 -7.48 -25.34
N ALA A 305 -13.76 -7.65 -24.01
CA ALA A 305 -13.21 -6.67 -23.10
C ALA A 305 -11.68 -6.51 -23.27
N GLU A 306 -10.96 -7.61 -23.43
CA GLU A 306 -9.50 -7.62 -23.64
C GLU A 306 -9.10 -7.05 -24.99
N THR A 307 -9.82 -7.40 -26.06
CA THR A 307 -9.65 -6.80 -27.39
C THR A 307 -9.87 -5.30 -27.37
N ALA A 308 -10.90 -4.82 -26.67
CA ALA A 308 -11.11 -3.38 -26.46
C ALA A 308 -9.98 -2.77 -25.60
N ALA A 309 -9.48 -3.44 -24.57
CA ALA A 309 -8.39 -2.93 -23.73
C ALA A 309 -7.08 -2.75 -24.52
N TYR A 310 -6.75 -3.63 -25.48
CA TYR A 310 -5.60 -3.43 -26.38
C TYR A 310 -5.76 -2.19 -27.29
N LEU A 311 -7.00 -1.84 -27.66
CA LEU A 311 -7.33 -0.65 -28.46
C LEU A 311 -7.26 0.67 -27.66
N THR A 312 -6.98 0.66 -26.35
CA THR A 312 -6.67 1.87 -25.56
C THR A 312 -5.53 2.70 -26.19
N THR A 313 -4.63 2.05 -26.94
CA THR A 313 -3.56 2.70 -27.70
C THR A 313 -4.04 3.50 -28.92
N LYS A 314 -5.27 3.29 -29.41
CA LYS A 314 -5.92 4.17 -30.42
C LYS A 314 -6.56 5.39 -29.76
N HIS A 315 -7.36 5.18 -28.71
CA HIS A 315 -8.16 6.23 -28.04
C HIS A 315 -8.47 5.80 -26.59
N PRO A 316 -8.45 6.70 -25.58
CA PRO A 316 -8.53 6.28 -24.18
C PRO A 316 -9.90 5.74 -23.79
N ASP A 317 -10.96 6.13 -24.50
CA ASP A 317 -12.32 5.64 -24.26
C ASP A 317 -12.47 4.14 -24.55
N TYR A 318 -11.57 3.51 -25.32
CA TYR A 318 -11.53 2.06 -25.44
C TYR A 318 -11.27 1.35 -24.10
N ALA A 319 -10.54 1.99 -23.16
CA ALA A 319 -10.38 1.47 -21.79
C ALA A 319 -11.67 1.57 -20.95
N ILE A 320 -12.59 2.47 -21.32
CA ILE A 320 -13.92 2.60 -20.72
C ILE A 320 -14.86 1.57 -21.35
N LEU A 321 -14.84 1.40 -22.67
CA LEU A 321 -15.60 0.35 -23.36
C LEU A 321 -15.21 -1.06 -22.88
N ALA A 322 -13.91 -1.34 -22.75
CA ALA A 322 -13.39 -2.57 -22.18
C ALA A 322 -13.92 -2.84 -20.76
N ALA A 323 -13.94 -1.81 -19.91
CA ALA A 323 -14.54 -1.90 -18.58
C ALA A 323 -16.04 -2.21 -18.67
N ARG A 324 -16.78 -1.47 -19.50
CA ARG A 324 -18.23 -1.63 -19.66
C ARG A 324 -18.62 -3.03 -20.14
N ILE A 325 -17.84 -3.64 -21.04
CA ILE A 325 -18.03 -5.03 -21.46
C ILE A 325 -17.79 -5.99 -20.28
N ALA A 326 -16.67 -5.86 -19.56
CA ALA A 326 -16.35 -6.73 -18.42
C ALA A 326 -17.35 -6.60 -17.26
N ILE A 327 -17.80 -5.38 -16.96
CA ILE A 327 -18.84 -5.09 -15.96
C ILE A 327 -20.20 -5.63 -16.42
N SER A 328 -20.54 -5.48 -17.71
CA SER A 328 -21.76 -6.09 -18.27
C SER A 328 -21.72 -7.61 -18.23
N ASN A 329 -20.54 -8.24 -18.21
CA ASN A 329 -20.39 -9.68 -17.98
C ASN A 329 -20.63 -10.01 -16.50
N LEU A 330 -19.93 -9.33 -15.57
CA LEU A 330 -20.14 -9.47 -14.12
C LEU A 330 -21.61 -9.27 -13.71
N HIS A 331 -22.32 -8.33 -14.33
CA HIS A 331 -23.73 -8.03 -14.07
C HIS A 331 -24.71 -9.14 -14.47
N LYS A 332 -24.28 -10.16 -15.24
CA LYS A 332 -25.04 -11.39 -15.51
C LYS A 332 -24.77 -12.46 -14.47
N GLU A 333 -23.48 -12.64 -14.13
CA GLU A 333 -23.00 -13.71 -13.24
C GLU A 333 -23.25 -13.42 -11.75
N THR A 334 -23.61 -12.17 -11.39
CA THR A 334 -23.91 -11.74 -10.02
C THR A 334 -25.39 -11.40 -9.83
N LYS A 335 -25.95 -11.69 -8.65
CA LYS A 335 -27.28 -11.21 -8.26
C LYS A 335 -27.33 -9.66 -8.28
N LYS A 336 -28.53 -9.09 -8.47
CA LYS A 336 -28.72 -7.62 -8.47
C LYS A 336 -28.87 -7.05 -7.06
N SER A 337 -29.73 -7.65 -6.23
CA SER A 337 -29.95 -7.20 -4.84
C SER A 337 -28.68 -7.35 -3.99
N PHE A 338 -28.33 -6.30 -3.27
CA PHE A 338 -27.24 -6.27 -2.30
C PHE A 338 -27.61 -7.05 -1.04
N SER A 339 -28.84 -6.88 -0.54
CA SER A 339 -29.34 -7.63 0.63
C SER A 339 -29.29 -9.15 0.42
N GLN A 340 -29.59 -9.63 -0.79
CA GLN A 340 -29.43 -11.04 -1.17
C GLN A 340 -27.97 -11.50 -1.19
N VAL A 341 -27.04 -10.73 -1.77
CA VAL A 341 -25.61 -11.07 -1.80
C VAL A 341 -25.02 -11.11 -0.38
N ILE A 342 -25.39 -10.15 0.47
CA ILE A 342 -25.01 -10.15 1.89
C ILE A 342 -25.55 -11.39 2.62
N SER A 343 -26.77 -11.82 2.31
CA SER A 343 -27.33 -13.06 2.86
C SER A 343 -26.58 -14.32 2.40
N ASP A 344 -26.21 -14.41 1.11
CA ASP A 344 -25.41 -15.52 0.59
C ASP A 344 -24.04 -15.60 1.30
N LEU A 345 -23.35 -14.45 1.42
CA LEU A 345 -22.04 -14.34 2.07
C LEU A 345 -22.08 -14.65 3.58
N TYR A 346 -23.16 -14.29 4.27
CA TYR A 346 -23.37 -14.56 5.71
C TYR A 346 -23.74 -16.01 6.01
N ASN A 347 -24.44 -16.66 5.07
CA ASN A 347 -24.88 -18.06 5.19
C ASN A 347 -23.92 -19.06 4.53
N PHE A 348 -22.76 -18.61 4.02
CA PHE A 348 -21.79 -19.49 3.36
C PHE A 348 -21.35 -20.67 4.25
N ILE A 349 -21.41 -21.86 3.67
CA ILE A 349 -20.91 -23.11 4.22
C ILE A 349 -19.75 -23.57 3.32
N ASN A 350 -18.58 -23.78 3.90
CA ASN A 350 -17.41 -24.21 3.15
C ASN A 350 -17.62 -25.64 2.59
N PRO A 351 -17.62 -25.86 1.27
CA PRO A 351 -18.07 -27.13 0.68
C PRO A 351 -17.13 -28.31 0.96
N LYS A 352 -15.87 -28.05 1.34
CA LYS A 352 -14.89 -29.12 1.68
C LYS A 352 -14.98 -29.58 3.13
N THR A 353 -15.58 -28.78 4.02
CA THR A 353 -15.63 -29.06 5.47
C THR A 353 -17.05 -29.17 6.04
N ASN A 354 -18.06 -28.77 5.26
CA ASN A 354 -19.46 -28.62 5.66
C ASN A 354 -19.65 -27.75 6.93
N LYS A 355 -18.69 -26.85 7.21
CA LYS A 355 -18.74 -25.90 8.34
C LYS A 355 -19.14 -24.52 7.83
N ARG A 356 -20.00 -23.85 8.59
CA ARG A 356 -20.36 -22.44 8.35
C ARG A 356 -19.11 -21.57 8.41
N ALA A 357 -18.90 -20.75 7.38
CA ALA A 357 -17.70 -19.94 7.17
C ALA A 357 -18.10 -18.53 6.69
N ALA A 358 -19.00 -17.89 7.44
CA ALA A 358 -19.58 -16.59 7.09
C ALA A 358 -18.51 -15.54 6.73
N LEU A 359 -18.70 -14.85 5.61
CA LEU A 359 -17.80 -13.80 5.12
C LEU A 359 -18.25 -12.38 5.55
N ILE A 360 -19.44 -12.27 6.15
CA ILE A 360 -20.03 -11.05 6.71
C ILE A 360 -20.24 -11.23 8.22
N SER A 361 -20.09 -10.16 8.99
CA SER A 361 -20.38 -10.14 10.43
C SER A 361 -21.89 -10.26 10.71
N GLU A 362 -22.24 -10.84 11.86
CA GLU A 362 -23.64 -10.93 12.29
C GLU A 362 -24.29 -9.56 12.51
N GLU A 363 -23.52 -8.56 12.94
CA GLU A 363 -23.97 -7.17 13.08
C GLU A 363 -24.32 -6.54 11.72
N THR A 364 -23.40 -6.62 10.75
CA THR A 364 -23.65 -6.10 9.39
C THR A 364 -24.82 -6.83 8.73
N PHE A 365 -24.91 -8.16 8.87
CA PHE A 365 -26.04 -8.92 8.34
C PHE A 365 -27.38 -8.48 8.96
N LYS A 366 -27.45 -8.24 10.27
CA LYS A 366 -28.65 -7.73 10.94
C LYS A 366 -29.05 -6.34 10.45
N VAL A 367 -28.08 -5.42 10.35
CA VAL A 367 -28.33 -4.05 9.86
C VAL A 367 -28.83 -4.06 8.41
N VAL A 368 -28.20 -4.84 7.52
CA VAL A 368 -28.64 -4.95 6.13
C VAL A 368 -30.02 -5.62 6.04
N SER A 369 -30.27 -6.68 6.80
CA SER A 369 -31.56 -7.40 6.79
C SER A 369 -32.72 -6.52 7.28
N ALA A 370 -32.49 -5.69 8.30
CA ALA A 370 -33.50 -4.79 8.86
C ALA A 370 -33.85 -3.60 7.93
N ASN A 371 -32.94 -3.23 7.02
CA ASN A 371 -33.05 -2.04 6.16
C ASN A 371 -32.92 -2.38 4.66
N ALA A 372 -33.24 -3.62 4.30
CA ALA A 372 -32.92 -4.21 3.00
C ALA A 372 -33.48 -3.41 1.81
N GLU A 373 -34.74 -2.96 1.89
CA GLU A 373 -35.41 -2.18 0.85
C GLU A 373 -34.71 -0.83 0.62
N THR A 374 -34.46 -0.07 1.69
CA THR A 374 -33.77 1.22 1.64
C THR A 374 -32.37 1.11 1.05
N LEU A 375 -31.61 0.08 1.46
CA LEU A 375 -30.23 -0.12 1.00
C LEU A 375 -30.15 -0.67 -0.43
N ASP A 376 -31.05 -1.57 -0.84
CA ASP A 376 -31.15 -2.04 -2.23
C ASP A 376 -31.61 -0.93 -3.18
N ALA A 377 -32.50 -0.03 -2.73
CA ALA A 377 -33.01 1.10 -3.52
C ALA A 377 -31.99 2.25 -3.65
N ALA A 378 -31.13 2.46 -2.65
CA ALA A 378 -30.09 3.50 -2.69
C ALA A 378 -28.97 3.22 -3.71
N ILE A 379 -28.80 1.97 -4.17
CA ILE A 379 -27.66 1.59 -5.02
C ILE A 379 -27.90 1.91 -6.50
N ILE A 380 -27.02 2.75 -7.06
CA ILE A 380 -27.02 3.13 -8.48
C ILE A 380 -26.01 2.26 -9.24
N TYR A 381 -26.46 1.09 -9.71
CA TYR A 381 -25.63 0.14 -10.48
C TYR A 381 -24.97 0.72 -11.74
N ASN A 382 -25.52 1.81 -12.30
CA ASN A 382 -24.88 2.50 -13.43
C ASN A 382 -23.53 3.12 -13.06
N ARG A 383 -23.26 3.40 -11.76
CA ARG A 383 -21.95 3.89 -11.29
C ARG A 383 -20.83 2.84 -11.43
N ASP A 384 -21.13 1.55 -11.62
CA ASP A 384 -20.09 0.57 -11.96
C ASP A 384 -19.43 0.92 -13.31
N PHE A 385 -20.20 1.39 -14.30
CA PHE A 385 -19.69 1.73 -15.65
C PHE A 385 -18.78 2.97 -15.71
N ASN A 386 -18.47 3.58 -14.56
CA ASN A 386 -17.53 4.69 -14.42
C ASN A 386 -16.06 4.23 -14.28
N TYR A 387 -15.81 2.98 -13.90
CA TYR A 387 -14.46 2.43 -13.80
C TYR A 387 -13.80 2.25 -15.17
N ASN A 388 -12.47 2.36 -15.24
CA ASN A 388 -11.69 1.89 -16.38
C ASN A 388 -11.33 0.39 -16.21
N TYR A 389 -10.87 -0.24 -17.30
CA TYR A 389 -10.63 -1.69 -17.33
C TYR A 389 -9.65 -2.16 -16.25
N PHE A 390 -8.55 -1.44 -16.05
CA PHE A 390 -7.51 -1.83 -15.08
C PHE A 390 -7.98 -1.67 -13.63
N GLY A 391 -8.72 -0.60 -13.32
CA GLY A 391 -9.34 -0.39 -12.01
C GLY A 391 -10.40 -1.46 -11.71
N PHE A 392 -11.25 -1.79 -12.68
CA PHE A 392 -12.21 -2.88 -12.55
C PHE A 392 -11.52 -4.24 -12.34
N LYS A 393 -10.51 -4.59 -13.14
CA LYS A 393 -9.74 -5.84 -12.96
C LYS A 393 -8.95 -5.88 -11.64
N THR A 394 -8.59 -4.74 -11.08
CA THR A 394 -7.99 -4.65 -9.74
C THR A 394 -9.02 -4.99 -8.66
N LEU A 395 -10.25 -4.46 -8.76
CA LEU A 395 -11.36 -4.85 -7.87
C LEU A 395 -11.70 -6.34 -8.00
N GLU A 396 -11.90 -6.83 -9.23
CA GLU A 396 -12.25 -8.22 -9.55
C GLU A 396 -11.24 -9.23 -9.00
N ARG A 397 -9.93 -8.93 -9.11
CA ARG A 397 -8.86 -9.82 -8.65
C ARG A 397 -8.81 -9.99 -7.13
N SER A 398 -9.01 -8.91 -6.37
CA SER A 398 -8.60 -8.88 -4.96
C SER A 398 -9.62 -8.33 -3.96
N TYR A 399 -10.60 -7.52 -4.39
CA TYR A 399 -11.47 -6.76 -3.48
C TYR A 399 -12.90 -7.30 -3.39
N LEU A 400 -13.49 -7.70 -4.53
CA LEU A 400 -14.87 -8.21 -4.57
C LEU A 400 -14.92 -9.60 -3.93
N LEU A 401 -15.81 -9.80 -2.94
CA LEU A 401 -15.94 -11.08 -2.25
C LEU A 401 -16.41 -12.20 -3.20
N ARG A 402 -15.96 -13.43 -2.90
CA ARG A 402 -16.11 -14.62 -3.73
C ARG A 402 -16.72 -15.77 -2.95
N LEU A 403 -17.62 -16.52 -3.60
CA LEU A 403 -18.10 -17.83 -3.14
C LEU A 403 -17.61 -18.89 -4.12
N ASP A 404 -17.01 -19.97 -3.61
CA ASP A 404 -16.45 -21.09 -4.38
C ASP A 404 -15.58 -20.65 -5.59
N GLY A 405 -14.78 -19.60 -5.37
CA GLY A 405 -13.90 -18.98 -6.35
C GLY A 405 -14.56 -17.97 -7.30
N LYS A 406 -15.89 -17.99 -7.44
CA LYS A 406 -16.66 -17.05 -8.28
C LYS A 406 -16.92 -15.73 -7.55
N VAL A 407 -16.85 -14.60 -8.25
CA VAL A 407 -17.19 -13.28 -7.70
C VAL A 407 -18.71 -13.19 -7.50
N VAL A 408 -19.16 -12.72 -6.33
CA VAL A 408 -20.58 -12.49 -6.04
C VAL A 408 -20.93 -11.03 -5.79
N GLU A 409 -19.97 -10.23 -5.31
CA GLU A 409 -20.16 -8.78 -5.15
C GLU A 409 -19.95 -8.02 -6.47
N ARG A 410 -20.82 -7.04 -6.73
CA ARG A 410 -20.56 -5.94 -7.66
C ARG A 410 -19.74 -4.83 -6.96
N PRO A 411 -19.04 -3.93 -7.67
CA PRO A 411 -18.36 -2.81 -7.03
C PRO A 411 -19.28 -1.94 -6.16
N GLN A 412 -20.53 -1.71 -6.58
CA GLN A 412 -21.51 -1.04 -5.70
C GLN A 412 -21.82 -1.81 -4.40
N HIS A 413 -21.85 -3.15 -4.44
CA HIS A 413 -22.09 -3.98 -3.26
C HIS A 413 -20.94 -3.84 -2.26
N LEU A 414 -19.69 -3.85 -2.74
CA LEU A 414 -18.51 -3.59 -1.92
C LEU A 414 -18.58 -2.21 -1.26
N ILE A 415 -18.94 -1.16 -2.00
CA ILE A 415 -19.02 0.19 -1.44
C ILE A 415 -20.13 0.29 -0.38
N MET A 416 -21.31 -0.29 -0.63
CA MET A 416 -22.39 -0.31 0.36
C MET A 416 -22.01 -1.14 1.60
N ARG A 417 -21.36 -2.30 1.44
CA ARG A 417 -20.80 -3.09 2.55
C ARG A 417 -19.80 -2.26 3.37
N VAL A 418 -18.92 -1.51 2.72
CA VAL A 418 -17.94 -0.66 3.41
C VAL A 418 -18.64 0.47 4.19
N ALA A 419 -19.63 1.13 3.60
CA ALA A 419 -20.40 2.18 4.26
C ALA A 419 -21.17 1.66 5.49
N VAL A 420 -21.91 0.54 5.36
CA VAL A 420 -22.58 -0.12 6.48
C VAL A 420 -21.57 -0.63 7.53
N GLY A 421 -20.43 -1.14 7.10
CA GLY A 421 -19.37 -1.63 8.00
C GLY A 421 -18.62 -0.55 8.80
N ILE A 422 -18.80 0.73 8.47
CA ILE A 422 -18.25 1.88 9.21
C ILE A 422 -19.32 2.52 10.10
N HIS A 423 -20.53 2.69 9.57
CA HIS A 423 -21.60 3.48 10.21
C HIS A 423 -22.65 2.65 10.95
N GLY A 424 -22.75 1.34 10.68
CA GLY A 424 -23.75 0.46 11.26
C GLY A 424 -25.16 0.94 10.91
N SER A 425 -26.00 1.18 11.93
CA SER A 425 -27.40 1.58 11.75
C SER A 425 -27.64 3.06 11.41
N ASP A 426 -26.59 3.89 11.30
CA ASP A 426 -26.70 5.29 10.87
C ASP A 426 -26.87 5.37 9.34
N LEU A 427 -28.11 5.16 8.87
CA LEU A 427 -28.42 5.05 7.43
C LEU A 427 -28.10 6.33 6.65
N ASP A 428 -28.23 7.51 7.25
CA ASP A 428 -27.92 8.78 6.60
C ASP A 428 -26.42 8.85 6.28
N ARG A 429 -25.56 8.49 7.24
CA ARG A 429 -24.10 8.39 7.03
C ARG A 429 -23.69 7.23 6.11
N VAL A 430 -24.42 6.11 6.13
CA VAL A 430 -24.24 5.02 5.15
C VAL A 430 -24.48 5.54 3.73
N ILE A 431 -25.62 6.21 3.49
CA ILE A 431 -26.03 6.66 2.16
C ILE A 431 -25.14 7.83 1.69
N GLU A 432 -24.77 8.77 2.55
CA GLU A 432 -23.78 9.82 2.27
C GLU A 432 -22.44 9.21 1.83
N THR A 433 -21.88 8.29 2.63
CA THR A 433 -20.61 7.62 2.35
C THR A 433 -20.67 6.79 1.07
N TYR A 434 -21.74 6.02 0.87
CA TYR A 434 -21.95 5.24 -0.35
C TYR A 434 -21.97 6.13 -1.60
N ASN A 435 -22.68 7.25 -1.58
CA ASN A 435 -22.75 8.17 -2.70
C ASN A 435 -21.37 8.78 -3.00
N LEU A 436 -20.69 9.36 -2.00
CA LEU A 436 -19.41 10.04 -2.22
C LEU A 436 -18.28 9.10 -2.67
N MET A 437 -18.29 7.84 -2.21
CA MET A 437 -17.35 6.81 -2.67
C MET A 437 -17.69 6.29 -4.08
N SER A 438 -18.98 6.02 -4.38
CA SER A 438 -19.38 5.50 -5.70
C SER A 438 -19.34 6.56 -6.81
N GLU A 439 -19.38 7.84 -6.46
CA GLU A 439 -19.08 8.96 -7.37
C GLU A 439 -17.58 9.30 -7.46
N ARG A 440 -16.73 8.59 -6.68
CA ARG A 440 -15.26 8.69 -6.69
C ARG A 440 -14.70 10.05 -6.24
N TYR A 441 -15.27 10.67 -5.21
CA TYR A 441 -14.62 11.81 -4.57
C TYR A 441 -13.52 11.39 -3.59
N PHE A 442 -13.67 10.23 -2.95
CA PHE A 442 -12.63 9.61 -2.12
C PHE A 442 -12.75 8.09 -2.11
N THR A 443 -11.75 7.42 -1.55
CA THR A 443 -11.84 6.01 -1.15
C THR A 443 -11.09 5.76 0.15
N HIS A 444 -11.61 4.85 0.98
CA HIS A 444 -10.86 4.30 2.11
C HIS A 444 -9.68 3.42 1.64
N ALA A 445 -8.74 3.18 2.54
CA ALA A 445 -7.59 2.32 2.29
C ALA A 445 -7.95 0.83 2.16
N THR A 446 -7.02 0.04 1.61
CA THR A 446 -7.26 -1.35 1.22
C THR A 446 -7.81 -2.26 2.33
N PRO A 447 -7.29 -2.24 3.59
CA PRO A 447 -7.83 -3.10 4.65
C PRO A 447 -9.27 -2.74 5.00
N THR A 448 -9.65 -1.46 4.96
CA THR A 448 -11.04 -1.03 5.10
C THR A 448 -11.92 -1.62 3.99
N LEU A 449 -11.49 -1.55 2.73
CA LEU A 449 -12.26 -2.10 1.58
C LEU A 449 -12.39 -3.64 1.64
N PHE A 450 -11.35 -4.34 2.08
CA PHE A 450 -11.37 -5.79 2.27
C PHE A 450 -12.27 -6.20 3.45
N ASN A 451 -12.10 -5.58 4.61
CA ASN A 451 -12.54 -6.15 5.88
C ASN A 451 -13.75 -5.44 6.51
N ALA A 452 -14.16 -4.25 6.04
CA ALA A 452 -15.37 -3.60 6.54
C ALA A 452 -16.60 -4.50 6.27
N GLY A 453 -17.42 -4.66 7.31
CA GLY A 453 -18.58 -5.55 7.33
C GLY A 453 -18.26 -7.05 7.52
N THR A 454 -17.00 -7.47 7.52
CA THR A 454 -16.58 -8.89 7.70
C THR A 454 -16.48 -9.27 9.20
N PRO A 455 -16.39 -10.57 9.58
CA PRO A 455 -16.43 -10.99 10.98
C PRO A 455 -15.30 -10.47 11.89
N ASN A 456 -14.12 -10.19 11.35
CA ASN A 456 -12.99 -9.61 12.08
C ASN A 456 -12.54 -8.33 11.34
N PRO A 457 -13.23 -7.19 11.53
CA PRO A 457 -13.03 -5.99 10.71
C PRO A 457 -11.75 -5.25 11.10
N GLN A 458 -10.58 -5.74 10.68
CA GLN A 458 -9.32 -5.00 10.79
C GLN A 458 -9.26 -4.00 9.63
N LEU A 459 -9.42 -2.72 9.92
CA LEU A 459 -9.62 -1.65 8.91
C LEU A 459 -8.41 -0.71 8.77
N SER A 460 -7.53 -0.71 9.78
CA SER A 460 -6.34 0.15 9.88
C SER A 460 -5.22 -0.33 8.95
N SER A 461 -4.36 0.56 8.45
CA SER A 461 -3.38 0.19 7.40
C SER A 461 -1.96 -0.09 7.89
N CYS A 462 -1.50 0.62 8.92
CA CYS A 462 -0.16 0.44 9.46
C CYS A 462 -0.14 0.54 10.99
N PHE A 463 0.91 -0.02 11.58
CA PHE A 463 1.18 -0.01 13.01
C PHE A 463 2.60 0.48 13.28
N LEU A 464 2.81 1.29 14.32
CA LEU A 464 4.14 1.72 14.77
C LEU A 464 4.43 1.04 16.11
N VAL A 465 5.38 0.11 16.10
CA VAL A 465 5.75 -0.72 17.25
C VAL A 465 7.05 -0.17 17.85
N CYS A 466 7.07 0.03 19.17
CA CYS A 466 8.30 0.20 19.91
C CYS A 466 8.83 -1.17 20.32
N MET A 467 10.11 -1.45 20.11
CA MET A 467 10.77 -2.60 20.74
C MET A 467 10.63 -2.51 22.26
N LYS A 468 10.02 -3.51 22.87
CA LYS A 468 9.54 -3.44 24.27
C LYS A 468 10.66 -3.28 25.30
N ASP A 469 11.77 -4.01 25.15
CA ASP A 469 12.93 -3.97 26.05
C ASP A 469 14.18 -4.55 25.36
N ASP A 470 15.38 -4.22 25.85
CA ASP A 470 16.67 -4.78 25.43
C ASP A 470 16.96 -6.12 26.14
N SER A 471 16.00 -7.04 26.03
CA SER A 471 16.04 -8.39 26.58
C SER A 471 15.41 -9.40 25.63
N ILE A 472 15.73 -10.69 25.79
CA ILE A 472 15.15 -11.75 24.96
C ILE A 472 13.63 -11.80 25.09
N GLU A 473 13.09 -11.54 26.28
CA GLU A 473 11.64 -11.47 26.51
C GLU A 473 11.01 -10.30 25.73
N GLY A 474 11.53 -9.08 25.89
CA GLY A 474 11.08 -7.91 25.13
C GLY A 474 11.17 -8.08 23.61
N ILE A 475 12.26 -8.66 23.12
CA ILE A 475 12.50 -8.94 21.70
C ILE A 475 11.50 -9.94 21.13
N TYR A 476 11.20 -11.03 21.86
CA TYR A 476 10.29 -12.08 21.39
C TYR A 476 8.81 -11.72 21.56
N ASP A 477 8.44 -10.92 22.56
CA ASP A 477 7.09 -10.38 22.65
C ASP A 477 6.82 -9.34 21.55
N THR A 478 7.80 -8.47 21.26
CA THR A 478 7.73 -7.55 20.12
C THR A 478 7.58 -8.33 18.79
N LEU A 479 8.28 -9.47 18.65
CA LEU A 479 8.17 -10.35 17.47
C LEU A 479 6.78 -11.00 17.37
N LYS A 480 6.22 -11.47 18.49
CA LYS A 480 4.87 -12.04 18.59
C LYS A 480 3.82 -11.03 18.17
N ASP A 481 3.95 -9.78 18.63
CA ASP A 481 3.03 -8.71 18.27
C ASP A 481 3.14 -8.35 16.78
N CYS A 482 4.36 -8.31 16.23
CA CYS A 482 4.57 -8.14 14.79
C CYS A 482 3.95 -9.28 13.95
N ALA A 483 4.06 -10.53 14.40
CA ALA A 483 3.41 -11.66 13.76
C ALA A 483 1.87 -11.56 13.80
N MET A 484 1.30 -11.14 14.93
CA MET A 484 -0.16 -10.95 15.10
C MET A 484 -0.70 -9.79 14.25
N ILE A 485 0.08 -8.72 14.08
CA ILE A 485 -0.24 -7.61 13.17
C ILE A 485 -0.16 -8.07 11.70
N SER A 486 0.92 -8.74 11.28
CA SER A 486 1.10 -9.20 9.90
C SER A 486 0.02 -10.21 9.49
N LYS A 487 -0.36 -11.12 10.40
CA LYS A 487 -1.48 -12.07 10.22
C LYS A 487 -2.79 -11.37 9.84
N SER A 488 -2.97 -10.14 10.30
CA SER A 488 -4.17 -9.32 10.04
C SER A 488 -3.97 -8.30 8.91
N ALA A 489 -2.97 -8.51 8.05
CA ALA A 489 -2.60 -7.68 6.89
C ALA A 489 -2.12 -6.23 7.20
N GLY A 490 -1.67 -5.97 8.43
CA GLY A 490 -1.06 -4.70 8.82
C GLY A 490 0.41 -4.58 8.39
N GLY A 491 0.79 -3.44 7.81
CA GLY A 491 2.20 -3.07 7.60
C GLY A 491 2.82 -2.48 8.88
N ILE A 492 4.11 -2.70 9.12
CA ILE A 492 4.75 -2.35 10.41
C ILE A 492 5.89 -1.34 10.20
N GLY A 493 5.98 -0.33 11.06
CA GLY A 493 7.22 0.37 11.39
C GLY A 493 7.70 -0.05 12.79
N LEU A 494 8.96 -0.45 12.95
CA LEU A 494 9.52 -0.93 14.22
C LEU A 494 10.78 -0.13 14.59
N SER A 495 10.77 0.58 15.71
CA SER A 495 11.99 1.21 16.26
C SER A 495 12.79 0.23 17.10
N ILE A 496 14.10 0.12 16.83
CA ILE A 496 15.03 -0.80 17.53
C ILE A 496 16.17 -0.10 18.28
N HIS A 497 16.08 1.23 18.48
CA HIS A 497 17.15 2.10 19.02
C HIS A 497 17.66 1.73 20.42
N ASN A 498 16.92 0.91 21.16
CA ASN A 498 17.24 0.46 22.50
C ASN A 498 18.06 -0.85 22.53
N ILE A 499 18.09 -1.64 21.44
CA ILE A 499 18.78 -2.94 21.43
C ILE A 499 20.30 -2.78 21.46
N ARG A 500 20.99 -3.54 22.30
CA ARG A 500 22.44 -3.45 22.48
C ARG A 500 23.23 -3.94 21.25
N ALA A 501 24.24 -3.16 20.88
CA ALA A 501 25.11 -3.41 19.74
C ALA A 501 25.99 -4.67 19.88
N THR A 502 26.64 -5.06 18.77
CA THR A 502 27.60 -6.17 18.73
C THR A 502 28.75 -5.96 19.71
N GLY A 503 29.11 -6.99 20.47
CA GLY A 503 30.16 -6.90 21.49
C GLY A 503 29.75 -6.15 22.77
N SER A 504 28.45 -5.95 23.03
CA SER A 504 27.96 -5.42 24.31
C SER A 504 27.78 -6.52 25.34
N TYR A 505 28.19 -6.26 26.59
CA TYR A 505 28.15 -7.26 27.66
C TYR A 505 26.72 -7.70 27.98
N ILE A 506 26.55 -8.98 28.33
CA ILE A 506 25.28 -9.55 28.79
C ILE A 506 25.47 -10.04 30.24
N ALA A 507 24.93 -9.25 31.17
CA ALA A 507 24.83 -9.65 32.56
C ALA A 507 23.98 -10.93 32.71
N GLY A 508 24.35 -11.79 33.66
CA GLY A 508 23.70 -13.10 33.88
C GLY A 508 24.33 -14.23 33.05
N THR A 509 24.54 -14.06 31.74
CA THR A 509 25.16 -15.10 30.89
C THR A 509 26.68 -15.01 30.80
N ASN A 510 27.28 -13.87 31.23
CA ASN A 510 28.71 -13.57 31.08
C ASN A 510 29.21 -13.64 29.61
N GLY A 511 28.29 -13.39 28.67
CA GLY A 511 28.55 -13.38 27.23
C GLY A 511 28.57 -11.97 26.64
N TYR A 512 28.74 -11.91 25.32
CA TYR A 512 28.64 -10.68 24.54
C TYR A 512 27.52 -10.79 23.51
N SER A 513 26.84 -9.67 23.24
CA SER A 513 25.79 -9.56 22.22
C SER A 513 26.35 -9.75 20.82
N ASN A 514 25.59 -10.44 19.97
CA ASN A 514 25.87 -10.54 18.54
C ASN A 514 25.30 -9.33 17.75
N GLY A 515 24.70 -8.35 18.45
CA GLY A 515 24.12 -7.15 17.87
C GLY A 515 22.78 -7.35 17.18
N ILE A 516 22.35 -6.34 16.44
CA ILE A 516 21.01 -6.29 15.83
C ILE A 516 20.84 -7.25 14.63
N VAL A 517 21.93 -7.62 13.94
CA VAL A 517 21.82 -8.37 12.66
C VAL A 517 21.20 -9.76 12.83
N PRO A 518 21.61 -10.61 13.79
CA PRO A 518 20.96 -11.91 14.00
C PRO A 518 19.51 -11.78 14.47
N MET A 519 19.19 -10.76 15.29
CA MET A 519 17.81 -10.46 15.69
C MET A 519 16.95 -10.14 14.46
N LEU A 520 17.41 -9.24 13.60
CA LEU A 520 16.66 -8.83 12.42
C LEU A 520 16.45 -9.97 11.42
N ARG A 521 17.34 -10.98 11.37
CA ARG A 521 17.10 -12.19 10.56
C ARG A 521 15.94 -13.06 11.09
N VAL A 522 15.60 -12.99 12.37
CA VAL A 522 14.38 -13.61 12.92
C VAL A 522 13.13 -12.84 12.49
N TYR A 523 13.19 -11.50 12.47
CA TYR A 523 12.11 -10.65 11.96
C TYR A 523 11.90 -10.83 10.44
N ASP A 524 12.97 -10.96 9.65
CA ASP A 524 12.95 -11.25 8.21
C ASP A 524 12.27 -12.60 7.92
N ALA A 525 12.70 -13.66 8.60
CA ALA A 525 12.06 -14.98 8.53
C ALA A 525 10.56 -14.93 8.93
N THR A 526 10.20 -14.11 9.92
CA THR A 526 8.81 -13.94 10.39
C THR A 526 7.95 -13.16 9.39
N ALA A 527 8.49 -12.12 8.75
CA ALA A 527 7.79 -11.39 7.67
C ALA A 527 7.46 -12.31 6.48
N ARG A 528 8.39 -13.21 6.12
CA ARG A 528 8.19 -14.22 5.08
C ARG A 528 7.17 -15.30 5.47
N TYR A 529 7.20 -15.75 6.73
CA TYR A 529 6.31 -16.80 7.24
C TYR A 529 4.85 -16.34 7.38
N VAL A 530 4.62 -15.08 7.77
CA VAL A 530 3.28 -14.53 8.01
C VAL A 530 2.82 -13.67 6.82
N ASP A 531 2.60 -14.35 5.68
CA ASP A 531 2.33 -13.83 4.33
C ASP A 531 0.93 -13.19 4.09
N GLN A 532 0.33 -12.66 5.15
CA GLN A 532 -0.98 -12.02 5.18
C GLN A 532 -2.13 -12.87 4.56
N GLY A 533 -2.01 -14.20 4.63
CA GLY A 533 -3.09 -15.15 4.35
C GLY A 533 -3.06 -15.73 2.94
N GLY A 534 -1.94 -16.33 2.54
CA GLY A 534 -1.76 -17.00 1.25
C GLY A 534 -1.38 -16.04 0.14
N ASN A 535 -0.31 -15.28 0.37
CA ASN A 535 0.32 -14.33 -0.56
C ASN A 535 -0.64 -13.28 -1.15
N LYS A 536 -1.74 -12.94 -0.44
CA LYS A 536 -2.58 -11.78 -0.80
C LYS A 536 -1.78 -10.48 -0.75
N ARG A 537 -0.83 -10.38 0.19
CA ARG A 537 0.18 -9.33 0.37
C ARG A 537 1.36 -9.95 1.14
N PRO A 538 2.62 -9.79 0.74
CA PRO A 538 3.75 -10.20 1.58
C PRO A 538 3.76 -9.46 2.93
N GLY A 539 4.26 -10.10 3.99
CA GLY A 539 4.56 -9.42 5.25
C GLY A 539 5.66 -8.37 5.03
N ALA A 540 5.46 -7.17 5.56
CA ALA A 540 6.32 -6.02 5.26
C ALA A 540 6.55 -5.15 6.51
N PHE A 541 7.78 -5.16 7.02
CA PHE A 541 8.20 -4.39 8.18
C PHE A 541 9.30 -3.40 7.76
N ALA A 542 9.19 -2.13 8.13
CA ALA A 542 10.27 -1.16 8.07
C ALA A 542 10.94 -1.03 9.44
N ILE A 543 12.24 -1.28 9.50
CA ILE A 543 13.05 -1.17 10.71
C ILE A 543 13.64 0.24 10.77
N TYR A 544 13.48 0.89 11.91
CA TYR A 544 13.97 2.25 12.19
C TYR A 544 15.14 2.20 13.16
N ILE A 545 16.26 2.82 12.78
CA ILE A 545 17.45 2.99 13.62
C ILE A 545 17.97 4.44 13.57
N GLU A 546 18.50 4.96 14.66
CA GLU A 546 19.21 6.24 14.68
C GLU A 546 20.69 6.07 14.27
N PRO A 547 21.28 7.03 13.51
CA PRO A 547 22.61 6.87 12.90
C PRO A 547 23.79 6.86 13.89
N TRP A 548 23.56 7.04 15.20
CA TRP A 548 24.58 6.89 16.24
C TRP A 548 24.74 5.45 16.75
N HIS A 549 23.85 4.52 16.38
CA HIS A 549 23.94 3.14 16.84
C HIS A 549 25.22 2.45 16.33
N ALA A 550 25.92 1.67 17.16
CA ALA A 550 27.22 1.13 16.78
C ALA A 550 27.20 0.07 15.65
N ASP A 551 26.07 -0.63 15.45
CA ASP A 551 25.86 -1.58 14.33
C ASP A 551 25.34 -0.90 13.03
N ILE A 552 25.46 0.43 12.90
CA ILE A 552 24.81 1.19 11.81
C ILE A 552 25.34 0.84 10.40
N PHE A 553 26.61 0.46 10.26
CA PHE A 553 27.18 0.07 8.96
C PHE A 553 26.66 -1.29 8.52
N GLU A 554 26.52 -2.22 9.46
CA GLU A 554 25.96 -3.55 9.25
C GLU A 554 24.46 -3.46 8.93
N PHE A 555 23.74 -2.51 9.55
CA PHE A 555 22.33 -2.23 9.28
C PHE A 555 22.05 -1.79 7.83
N ILE A 556 22.75 -0.74 7.35
CA ILE A 556 22.51 -0.19 6.00
C ILE A 556 22.87 -1.19 4.88
N ASP A 557 23.70 -2.18 5.19
CA ASP A 557 24.12 -3.24 4.28
C ASP A 557 23.12 -4.42 4.19
N LEU A 558 22.15 -4.55 5.12
CA LEU A 558 21.24 -5.71 5.24
C LEU A 558 20.47 -6.06 3.95
N ARG A 559 20.13 -5.04 3.14
CA ARG A 559 19.39 -5.20 1.88
C ARG A 559 20.26 -5.35 0.64
N LYS A 560 21.60 -5.25 0.74
CA LYS A 560 22.48 -5.36 -0.44
C LYS A 560 22.43 -6.78 -1.02
N ASN A 561 22.47 -6.88 -2.35
CA ASN A 561 22.36 -8.16 -3.04
C ASN A 561 23.61 -9.03 -2.80
N HIS A 562 24.80 -8.42 -2.87
CA HIS A 562 26.10 -9.04 -2.58
C HIS A 562 26.41 -9.08 -1.07
N GLY A 563 27.45 -9.83 -0.71
CA GLY A 563 27.92 -10.01 0.67
C GLY A 563 27.55 -11.38 1.27
N LYS A 564 27.77 -11.54 2.58
CA LYS A 564 27.50 -12.79 3.31
C LYS A 564 26.02 -12.90 3.64
N GLU A 565 25.36 -13.99 3.24
CA GLU A 565 23.92 -14.21 3.46
C GLU A 565 23.52 -14.22 4.95
N GLN A 566 24.43 -14.62 5.83
CA GLN A 566 24.22 -14.58 7.29
C GLN A 566 24.13 -13.14 7.84
N MET A 567 24.49 -12.14 7.03
CA MET A 567 24.45 -10.70 7.32
C MET A 567 23.44 -9.95 6.42
N ARG A 568 22.38 -10.63 5.96
CA ARG A 568 21.34 -10.06 5.08
C ARG A 568 19.94 -10.34 5.61
N ALA A 569 19.06 -9.39 5.34
CA ALA A 569 17.62 -9.40 5.63
C ALA A 569 16.94 -8.56 4.54
N ARG A 570 16.52 -9.21 3.45
CA ARG A 570 16.08 -8.53 2.21
C ARG A 570 14.56 -8.36 2.10
N ASP A 571 13.80 -9.08 2.93
CA ASP A 571 12.34 -8.94 3.02
C ASP A 571 11.96 -7.82 4.01
N LEU A 572 12.86 -7.47 4.94
CA LEU A 572 12.76 -6.24 5.75
C LEU A 572 13.13 -4.97 4.98
N PHE A 573 12.40 -3.88 5.22
CA PHE A 573 12.73 -2.53 4.77
C PHE A 573 13.54 -1.78 5.83
N LEU A 574 14.37 -0.82 5.41
CA LEU A 574 15.31 -0.10 6.28
C LEU A 574 15.02 1.40 6.26
N ALA A 575 15.06 2.04 7.43
CA ALA A 575 14.82 3.47 7.60
C ALA A 575 15.76 4.08 8.64
N LEU A 576 16.24 5.30 8.37
CA LEU A 576 17.03 6.08 9.31
C LEU A 576 16.15 7.13 10.00
N TRP A 577 16.28 7.19 11.33
CA TRP A 577 15.66 8.20 12.19
C TRP A 577 16.74 9.20 12.58
N ILE A 578 16.88 10.27 11.79
CA ILE A 578 18.08 11.11 11.75
C ILE A 578 17.91 12.35 12.65
N PRO A 579 18.76 12.54 13.70
CA PRO A 579 18.83 13.80 14.42
C PRO A 579 19.56 14.88 13.58
N ASP A 580 19.19 16.13 13.76
CA ASP A 580 19.77 17.29 13.09
C ASP A 580 21.28 17.40 13.37
N LEU A 581 21.74 16.95 14.54
CA LEU A 581 23.17 16.87 14.86
C LEU A 581 23.98 16.06 13.84
N PHE A 582 23.44 14.94 13.33
CA PHE A 582 24.14 14.16 12.32
C PHE A 582 24.31 14.98 11.04
N MET A 583 23.24 15.63 10.58
CA MET A 583 23.27 16.49 9.39
C MET A 583 24.22 17.70 9.58
N LYS A 584 24.20 18.34 10.76
CA LYS A 584 25.14 19.40 11.16
C LYS A 584 26.60 18.92 11.11
N ARG A 585 26.91 17.76 11.71
CA ARG A 585 28.27 17.17 11.72
C ARG A 585 28.73 16.75 10.31
N VAL A 586 27.85 16.23 9.46
CA VAL A 586 28.16 15.90 8.05
C VAL A 586 28.50 17.17 7.25
N GLU A 587 27.70 18.24 7.36
CA GLU A 587 27.97 19.51 6.66
C GLU A 587 29.24 20.20 7.15
N ALA A 588 29.49 20.20 8.46
CA ALA A 588 30.70 20.76 9.06
C ALA A 588 31.96 19.89 8.87
N ASN A 589 31.84 18.70 8.26
CA ASN A 589 32.88 17.66 8.22
C ASN A 589 33.49 17.32 9.61
N GLY A 590 32.62 17.27 10.62
CA GLY A 590 32.98 16.91 11.98
C GLY A 590 33.00 15.40 12.23
N GLU A 591 33.50 15.02 13.40
CA GLU A 591 33.41 13.65 13.90
C GLU A 591 31.98 13.31 14.37
N TRP A 592 31.68 12.02 14.33
CA TRP A 592 30.44 11.39 14.76
C TRP A 592 30.80 10.17 15.59
N SER A 593 30.33 10.14 16.83
CA SER A 593 30.52 9.03 17.76
C SER A 593 29.40 8.00 17.66
N LEU A 594 29.80 6.74 17.66
CA LEU A 594 28.92 5.58 17.66
C LEU A 594 28.85 4.95 19.06
N PHE A 595 27.64 4.64 19.51
CA PHE A 595 27.34 4.18 20.85
C PHE A 595 26.51 2.89 20.85
N CYS A 596 26.63 2.11 21.94
CA CYS A 596 25.61 1.15 22.30
C CYS A 596 24.57 1.82 23.23
N PRO A 597 23.25 1.61 23.04
CA PRO A 597 22.24 2.19 23.92
C PRO A 597 22.32 1.72 25.38
N ASN A 598 22.88 0.54 25.67
CA ASN A 598 23.16 0.09 27.04
C ASN A 598 24.28 0.91 27.72
N GLU A 599 25.15 1.57 26.95
CA GLU A 599 26.28 2.38 27.46
C GLU A 599 25.95 3.89 27.43
N ALA A 600 25.18 4.33 26.44
CA ALA A 600 24.64 5.68 26.26
C ALA A 600 23.09 5.67 26.24
N PRO A 601 22.44 5.36 27.37
CA PRO A 601 20.97 5.23 27.43
C PRO A 601 20.25 6.58 27.23
N GLY A 602 18.97 6.51 26.87
CA GLY A 602 18.10 7.68 26.75
C GLY A 602 18.25 8.51 25.48
N LEU A 603 19.27 8.28 24.63
CA LEU A 603 19.44 9.01 23.36
C LEU A 603 18.22 8.93 22.42
N HIS A 604 17.44 7.85 22.46
CA HIS A 604 16.20 7.68 21.70
C HIS A 604 14.94 8.20 22.42
N GLU A 605 15.05 8.64 23.67
CA GLU A 605 13.97 9.24 24.47
C GLU A 605 13.96 10.78 24.39
N VAL A 606 15.01 11.40 23.85
CA VAL A 606 15.18 12.86 23.72
C VAL A 606 15.42 13.28 22.26
N TYR A 607 15.16 14.54 21.93
CA TYR A 607 15.32 15.11 20.59
C TYR A 607 15.80 16.58 20.65
N GLY A 608 16.25 17.14 19.53
CA GLY A 608 16.70 18.52 19.42
C GLY A 608 17.84 18.89 20.37
N GLU A 609 17.75 20.05 21.02
CA GLU A 609 18.80 20.57 21.93
C GLU A 609 19.09 19.63 23.11
N GLU A 610 18.09 18.91 23.61
CA GLU A 610 18.29 17.93 24.70
C GLU A 610 19.06 16.69 24.22
N PHE A 611 18.79 16.23 22.99
CA PHE A 611 19.59 15.21 22.34
C PHE A 611 21.03 15.68 22.13
N GLU A 612 21.24 16.90 21.63
CA GLU A 612 22.58 17.46 21.39
C GLU A 612 23.39 17.56 22.69
N ALA A 613 22.77 18.05 23.78
CA ALA A 613 23.40 18.11 25.09
C ALA A 613 23.75 16.72 25.67
N LEU A 614 22.85 15.73 25.54
CA LEU A 614 23.06 14.36 26.05
C LEU A 614 24.11 13.60 25.23
N TYR A 615 24.06 13.73 23.91
CA TYR A 615 25.00 13.12 22.97
C TYR A 615 26.42 13.63 23.21
N GLU A 616 26.63 14.95 23.22
CA GLU A 616 27.96 15.51 23.45
C GLU A 616 28.48 15.26 24.87
N LYS A 617 27.60 15.10 25.87
CA LYS A 617 27.99 14.65 27.20
C LYS A 617 28.59 13.24 27.14
N TYR A 618 27.98 12.31 26.40
CA TYR A 618 28.52 10.96 26.23
C TYR A 618 29.80 10.89 25.37
N GLU A 619 29.97 11.81 24.42
CA GLU A 619 31.28 12.03 23.75
C GLU A 619 32.34 12.48 24.78
N LYS A 620 32.04 13.49 25.61
CA LYS A 620 32.96 14.06 26.62
C LYS A 620 33.28 13.08 27.76
N GLU A 621 32.35 12.19 28.10
CA GLU A 621 32.55 11.08 29.05
C GLU A 621 33.29 9.87 28.44
N GLY A 622 33.64 9.89 27.15
CA GLY A 622 34.39 8.82 26.50
C GLY A 622 33.60 7.52 26.29
N ARG A 623 32.27 7.56 26.28
CA ARG A 623 31.42 6.37 26.12
C ARG A 623 31.29 5.87 24.68
N ALA A 624 31.88 6.60 23.73
CA ALA A 624 31.83 6.24 22.31
C ALA A 624 32.60 4.94 22.07
N ARG A 625 31.94 3.93 21.50
CA ARG A 625 32.62 2.69 21.07
C ARG A 625 33.59 2.94 19.91
N LYS A 626 33.32 3.98 19.12
CA LYS A 626 34.06 4.37 17.92
C LYS A 626 33.69 5.79 17.52
N SER A 627 34.66 6.64 17.23
CA SER A 627 34.42 7.90 16.50
C SER A 627 34.87 7.76 15.05
N ILE A 628 34.17 8.43 14.15
CA ILE A 628 34.40 8.46 12.71
C ILE A 628 34.08 9.84 12.15
N SER A 629 34.68 10.25 11.03
CA SER A 629 34.14 11.37 10.25
C SER A 629 32.68 11.11 9.90
N ALA A 630 31.79 12.06 10.18
CA ALA A 630 30.36 11.95 9.88
C ALA A 630 30.10 11.68 8.39
N GLN A 631 30.94 12.25 7.51
CA GLN A 631 30.85 12.03 6.07
C GLN A 631 31.12 10.57 5.66
N LYS A 632 31.92 9.80 6.43
CA LYS A 632 32.14 8.38 6.16
C LYS A 632 30.84 7.56 6.28
N LEU A 633 30.02 7.85 7.28
CA LEU A 633 28.70 7.23 7.40
C LEU A 633 27.74 7.76 6.32
N TRP A 634 27.81 9.06 6.01
CA TRP A 634 27.02 9.67 4.94
C TRP A 634 27.23 8.97 3.58
N TYR A 635 28.46 8.78 3.13
CA TYR A 635 28.73 8.12 1.85
C TYR A 635 28.19 6.68 1.81
N ALA A 636 28.37 5.90 2.88
CA ALA A 636 27.84 4.54 2.96
C ALA A 636 26.29 4.48 2.89
N ILE A 637 25.60 5.46 3.49
CA ILE A 637 24.14 5.62 3.35
C ILE A 637 23.75 5.89 1.89
N LEU A 638 24.46 6.78 1.20
CA LEU A 638 24.19 7.10 -0.19
C LEU A 638 24.49 5.94 -1.14
N GLU A 639 25.56 5.19 -0.90
CA GLU A 639 25.90 3.96 -1.63
C GLU A 639 24.78 2.92 -1.50
N ALA A 640 24.32 2.64 -0.27
CA ALA A 640 23.19 1.75 -0.03
C ALA A 640 21.91 2.21 -0.75
N GLN A 641 21.65 3.52 -0.80
CA GLN A 641 20.51 4.09 -1.53
C GLN A 641 20.62 3.93 -3.04
N ILE A 642 21.81 4.11 -3.62
CA ILE A 642 22.06 3.89 -5.05
C ILE A 642 21.89 2.40 -5.41
N GLU A 643 22.37 1.49 -4.56
CA GLU A 643 22.28 0.03 -4.77
C GLU A 643 20.87 -0.54 -4.56
N THR A 644 20.11 -0.07 -3.57
CA THR A 644 18.89 -0.74 -3.07
C THR A 644 17.62 0.12 -3.07
N GLY A 645 17.74 1.43 -3.34
CA GLY A 645 16.67 2.40 -3.15
C GLY A 645 16.40 2.82 -1.69
N THR A 646 17.16 2.27 -0.74
CA THR A 646 16.97 2.36 0.73
C THR A 646 18.33 2.49 1.45
N PRO A 647 18.43 2.93 2.72
CA PRO A 647 17.36 3.21 3.68
C PRO A 647 16.55 4.47 3.37
N TYR A 648 15.33 4.52 3.89
CA TYR A 648 14.49 5.73 3.92
C TYR A 648 15.13 6.82 4.81
N MET A 649 14.83 8.08 4.54
CA MET A 649 15.39 9.24 5.25
C MET A 649 14.30 10.03 5.96
N LEU A 650 14.28 9.99 7.30
CA LEU A 650 13.36 10.76 8.13
C LEU A 650 14.14 11.55 9.19
N TYR A 651 13.70 12.77 9.46
CA TYR A 651 14.37 13.71 10.36
C TYR A 651 13.65 13.75 11.71
N LYS A 652 14.26 13.12 12.72
CA LYS A 652 13.74 12.93 14.08
C LYS A 652 13.26 14.23 14.71
N ASP A 653 14.05 15.29 14.59
CA ASP A 653 13.79 16.55 15.29
C ASP A 653 12.66 17.34 14.60
N ALA A 654 12.64 17.38 13.26
CA ALA A 654 11.55 17.95 12.49
C ALA A 654 10.22 17.17 12.65
N ALA A 655 10.29 15.85 12.87
CA ALA A 655 9.14 15.01 13.16
C ALA A 655 8.55 15.29 14.56
N ASN A 656 9.39 15.34 15.58
CA ASN A 656 9.00 15.55 16.98
C ASN A 656 8.54 16.99 17.28
N SER A 657 9.38 18.00 16.98
CA SER A 657 9.10 19.41 17.28
C SER A 657 7.78 19.92 16.67
N LYS A 658 7.38 19.33 15.53
CA LYS A 658 6.20 19.67 14.73
C LYS A 658 5.15 18.56 14.70
N SER A 659 5.01 17.81 15.81
CA SER A 659 3.89 16.88 16.04
C SER A 659 2.92 17.43 17.08
N ASN A 660 1.62 17.28 16.84
CA ASN A 660 0.60 17.58 17.85
C ASN A 660 0.55 16.53 18.99
N GLN A 661 1.30 15.43 18.86
CA GLN A 661 1.47 14.41 19.90
C GLN A 661 2.73 14.61 20.76
N LYS A 662 3.49 15.71 20.59
CA LYS A 662 4.76 15.95 21.32
C LYS A 662 4.62 16.12 22.84
N ASN A 663 3.39 16.12 23.36
CA ASN A 663 3.07 16.08 24.79
C ASN A 663 3.01 14.64 25.36
N LEU A 664 3.10 13.60 24.52
CA LEU A 664 3.09 12.20 24.96
C LEU A 664 4.49 11.67 25.31
N GLY A 665 5.52 12.23 24.66
CA GLY A 665 6.91 11.78 24.73
C GLY A 665 7.58 11.84 23.35
N THR A 666 8.81 11.37 23.25
CA THR A 666 9.55 11.34 21.98
C THR A 666 9.03 10.26 21.04
N ILE A 667 8.71 10.66 19.81
CA ILE A 667 8.36 9.80 18.70
C ILE A 667 9.64 9.16 18.14
N LYS A 668 9.62 7.82 18.02
CA LYS A 668 10.80 6.97 17.76
C LYS A 668 10.87 6.43 16.34
N SER A 669 9.80 6.49 15.56
CA SER A 669 9.77 5.93 14.21
C SER A 669 8.66 6.56 13.36
N SER A 670 8.55 6.06 12.12
CA SER A 670 7.35 6.19 11.28
C SER A 670 6.85 4.78 10.91
N ASN A 671 5.69 4.68 10.27
CA ASN A 671 5.20 3.43 9.67
C ASN A 671 6.07 2.90 8.50
N LEU A 672 5.66 1.75 7.94
CA LEU A 672 6.19 1.13 6.71
C LEU A 672 6.38 2.08 5.52
N CYS A 673 5.48 3.07 5.35
CA CYS A 673 5.39 3.92 4.16
C CYS A 673 5.85 5.38 4.37
N THR A 674 6.42 5.70 5.53
CA THR A 674 7.06 6.99 5.87
C THR A 674 6.15 8.24 5.97
N GLU A 675 4.82 8.08 6.02
CA GLU A 675 3.86 9.18 6.18
C GLU A 675 3.31 9.37 7.60
N ILE A 676 3.50 8.41 8.52
CA ILE A 676 2.85 8.42 9.85
C ILE A 676 3.83 8.74 10.96
N ILE A 677 3.55 9.79 11.72
CA ILE A 677 4.41 10.32 12.80
C ILE A 677 3.60 10.33 14.10
N GLU A 678 3.44 9.14 14.66
CA GLU A 678 2.64 8.87 15.86
C GLU A 678 3.52 8.32 16.99
N TYR A 679 3.18 8.63 18.24
CA TYR A 679 3.87 8.16 19.43
C TYR A 679 3.67 6.65 19.67
N SER A 680 4.74 5.99 20.11
CA SER A 680 4.74 4.55 20.45
C SER A 680 5.65 4.25 21.65
N SER A 681 5.19 3.39 22.56
CA SER A 681 5.93 2.88 23.72
C SER A 681 5.80 1.35 23.81
N PRO A 682 6.49 0.67 24.75
CA PRO A 682 6.27 -0.76 25.01
C PRO A 682 4.82 -1.14 25.30
N GLU A 683 4.02 -0.20 25.81
CA GLU A 683 2.60 -0.33 26.13
C GLU A 683 1.66 0.15 25.01
N GLU A 684 2.15 0.89 24.03
CA GLU A 684 1.33 1.61 23.06
C GLU A 684 1.91 1.49 21.64
N THR A 685 1.25 0.67 20.82
CA THR A 685 1.53 0.57 19.38
C THR A 685 0.63 1.54 18.63
N ALA A 686 1.17 2.49 17.87
CA ALA A 686 0.33 3.45 17.15
C ALA A 686 -0.41 2.80 15.96
N VAL A 687 -1.52 3.39 15.51
CA VAL A 687 -2.46 2.74 14.58
C VAL A 687 -3.00 3.73 13.55
N CYS A 688 -2.61 3.48 12.30
CA CYS A 688 -2.84 4.38 11.18
C CYS A 688 -4.17 4.06 10.45
N ASN A 689 -5.12 5.01 10.49
CA ASN A 689 -6.47 4.92 9.92
C ASN A 689 -6.58 5.80 8.67
N LEU A 690 -6.74 5.22 7.46
CA LEU A 690 -6.45 5.90 6.19
C LEU A 690 -7.59 6.00 5.16
N ALA A 691 -7.67 7.16 4.49
CA ALA A 691 -8.45 7.38 3.28
C ALA A 691 -7.80 8.43 2.37
N SER A 692 -8.03 8.32 1.06
CA SER A 692 -7.45 9.19 0.03
C SER A 692 -8.52 9.91 -0.79
N ILE A 693 -8.41 11.24 -0.90
CA ILE A 693 -9.30 12.10 -1.70
C ILE A 693 -8.83 12.14 -3.16
N SER A 694 -9.77 12.03 -4.10
CA SER A 694 -9.55 12.08 -5.55
C SER A 694 -9.54 13.52 -6.05
N LEU A 695 -8.36 14.15 -6.11
CA LEU A 695 -8.22 15.57 -6.44
C LEU A 695 -8.82 15.98 -7.81
N PRO A 696 -8.83 15.15 -8.87
CA PRO A 696 -9.46 15.49 -10.15
C PRO A 696 -10.99 15.64 -10.08
N SER A 697 -11.64 15.04 -9.06
CA SER A 697 -13.10 15.04 -8.89
C SER A 697 -13.66 16.39 -8.43
N PHE A 698 -12.78 17.34 -8.07
CA PHE A 698 -13.12 18.71 -7.64
C PHE A 698 -12.92 19.76 -8.74
N ILE A 699 -12.48 19.34 -9.94
CA ILE A 699 -12.41 20.24 -11.10
C ILE A 699 -13.75 20.23 -11.82
N SER A 700 -14.36 21.40 -11.89
CA SER A 700 -15.60 21.71 -12.60
C SER A 700 -15.45 21.66 -14.12
N ASN A 701 -16.58 21.70 -14.86
CA ASN A 701 -16.57 21.62 -16.33
C ASN A 701 -16.04 22.90 -17.01
N ASP A 702 -16.07 24.04 -16.31
CA ASP A 702 -15.48 25.31 -16.73
C ASP A 702 -14.04 25.51 -16.21
N GLY A 703 -13.39 24.43 -15.75
CA GLY A 703 -11.96 24.41 -15.41
C GLY A 703 -11.60 25.07 -14.08
N LYS A 704 -12.56 25.37 -13.20
CA LYS A 704 -12.29 25.87 -11.84
C LYS A 704 -12.15 24.74 -10.83
N TYR A 705 -11.35 24.96 -9.79
CA TYR A 705 -11.19 24.04 -8.66
C TYR A 705 -12.17 24.38 -7.52
N ASP A 706 -12.96 23.40 -7.08
CA ASP A 706 -14.00 23.57 -6.06
C ASP A 706 -13.46 23.27 -4.65
N PHE A 707 -12.90 24.30 -4.01
CA PHE A 707 -12.36 24.20 -2.65
C PHE A 707 -13.45 23.99 -1.58
N GLN A 708 -14.67 24.51 -1.75
CA GLN A 708 -15.73 24.31 -0.78
C GLN A 708 -16.14 22.84 -0.74
N LYS A 709 -16.34 22.22 -1.91
CA LYS A 709 -16.65 20.79 -1.99
C LYS A 709 -15.49 19.91 -1.50
N LEU A 710 -14.24 20.32 -1.72
CA LEU A 710 -13.07 19.64 -1.14
C LEU A 710 -13.09 19.69 0.39
N HIS A 711 -13.42 20.84 0.98
CA HIS A 711 -13.60 21.02 2.42
C HIS A 711 -14.72 20.13 2.96
N ASP A 712 -15.93 20.23 2.40
CA ASP A 712 -17.11 19.48 2.82
C ASP A 712 -16.88 17.96 2.78
N ILE A 713 -16.30 17.44 1.69
CA ILE A 713 -16.01 16.01 1.56
C ILE A 713 -14.88 15.60 2.51
N THR A 714 -13.89 16.47 2.77
CA THR A 714 -12.87 16.19 3.80
C THR A 714 -13.50 16.03 5.18
N LYS A 715 -14.55 16.78 5.52
CA LYS A 715 -15.28 16.62 6.79
C LYS A 715 -15.91 15.24 6.92
N VAL A 716 -16.55 14.73 5.86
CA VAL A 716 -17.11 13.36 5.82
C VAL A 716 -16.00 12.31 5.94
N VAL A 717 -14.89 12.47 5.22
CA VAL A 717 -13.75 11.54 5.32
C VAL A 717 -13.18 11.50 6.75
N ALA A 718 -13.01 12.67 7.39
CA ALA A 718 -12.52 12.75 8.76
C ALA A 718 -13.49 12.08 9.77
N PHE A 719 -14.80 12.27 9.60
CA PHE A 719 -15.83 11.58 10.39
C PHE A 719 -15.77 10.05 10.20
N ASN A 720 -15.69 9.58 8.96
CA ASN A 720 -15.59 8.14 8.65
C ASN A 720 -14.34 7.50 9.26
N LEU A 721 -13.19 8.16 9.18
CA LEU A 721 -11.95 7.68 9.81
C LEU A 721 -12.04 7.67 11.34
N ASN A 722 -12.71 8.66 11.95
CA ASN A 722 -12.95 8.65 13.39
C ASN A 722 -13.93 7.52 13.81
N ARG A 723 -14.91 7.17 12.98
CA ARG A 723 -15.80 6.01 13.21
C ARG A 723 -15.05 4.68 13.10
N ILE A 724 -14.12 4.56 12.15
CA ILE A 724 -13.26 3.38 11.96
C ILE A 724 -12.51 3.00 13.24
N ILE A 725 -12.04 3.99 14.03
CA ILE A 725 -11.35 3.75 15.31
C ILE A 725 -12.20 2.93 16.29
N ASP A 726 -13.51 3.18 16.35
CA ASP A 726 -14.41 2.52 17.30
C ASP A 726 -14.83 1.11 16.84
N VAL A 727 -14.96 0.89 15.53
CA VAL A 727 -15.41 -0.41 14.95
C VAL A 727 -14.26 -1.35 14.55
N ASN A 728 -13.02 -0.86 14.52
CA ASN A 728 -11.86 -1.65 14.12
C ASN A 728 -11.55 -2.81 15.08
N TYR A 729 -11.32 -4.00 14.55
CA TYR A 729 -10.72 -5.12 15.26
C TYR A 729 -9.20 -4.91 15.41
N TYR A 730 -8.72 -4.88 16.66
CA TYR A 730 -7.31 -4.68 16.98
C TYR A 730 -6.61 -6.03 17.21
N PRO A 731 -5.49 -6.33 16.53
CA PRO A 731 -4.80 -7.62 16.67
C PRO A 731 -4.06 -7.79 18.01
N ILE A 732 -3.73 -6.68 18.68
CA ILE A 732 -3.05 -6.63 19.99
C ILE A 732 -3.67 -5.51 20.86
N PRO A 733 -3.67 -5.64 22.21
CA PRO A 733 -4.32 -4.66 23.11
C PRO A 733 -3.60 -3.30 23.14
N GLU A 734 -2.28 -3.25 22.96
CA GLU A 734 -1.46 -2.03 22.89
C GLU A 734 -1.90 -1.11 21.75
N ALA A 735 -2.28 -1.70 20.62
CA ALA A 735 -2.83 -1.00 19.46
C ALA A 735 -4.21 -0.39 19.77
N ARG A 736 -5.06 -1.13 20.50
CA ARG A 736 -6.36 -0.59 20.95
C ARG A 736 -6.19 0.52 21.98
N ARG A 737 -5.18 0.41 22.87
CA ARG A 737 -4.84 1.46 23.85
C ARG A 737 -4.50 2.76 23.14
N SER A 738 -3.46 2.77 22.31
CA SER A 738 -3.01 3.98 21.59
C SER A 738 -4.14 4.62 20.77
N ASN A 739 -4.82 3.86 19.91
CA ASN A 739 -5.83 4.43 19.02
C ASN A 739 -7.03 5.01 19.77
N MET A 740 -7.44 4.44 20.92
CA MET A 740 -8.52 5.01 21.72
C MET A 740 -8.12 6.27 22.50
N ARG A 741 -6.86 6.38 22.95
CA ARG A 741 -6.34 7.51 23.75
C ARG A 741 -6.01 8.76 22.93
N HIS A 742 -5.53 8.58 21.70
CA HIS A 742 -5.04 9.68 20.85
C HIS A 742 -5.88 9.86 19.57
N ARG A 743 -6.65 8.84 19.17
CA ARG A 743 -7.55 8.83 18.00
C ARG A 743 -6.97 9.43 16.70
N PRO A 744 -5.73 9.11 16.28
CA PRO A 744 -5.16 9.66 15.05
C PRO A 744 -5.87 9.15 13.79
N ILE A 745 -5.94 10.00 12.77
CA ILE A 745 -6.42 9.65 11.43
C ILE A 745 -5.46 10.23 10.37
N GLY A 746 -5.48 9.65 9.17
CA GLY A 746 -4.68 10.08 8.03
C GLY A 746 -5.53 10.30 6.78
N VAL A 747 -5.99 11.53 6.59
CA VAL A 747 -6.52 11.99 5.29
C VAL A 747 -5.33 12.25 4.36
N GLY A 748 -5.33 11.57 3.21
CA GLY A 748 -4.38 11.76 2.13
C GLY A 748 -5.08 12.10 0.80
N VAL A 749 -4.32 12.07 -0.29
CA VAL A 749 -4.79 12.45 -1.63
C VAL A 749 -4.40 11.41 -2.68
N GLN A 750 -4.96 11.54 -3.89
CA GLN A 750 -4.53 10.86 -5.10
C GLN A 750 -4.89 11.71 -6.34
N GLY A 751 -4.15 11.52 -7.43
CA GLY A 751 -4.38 12.23 -8.69
C GLY A 751 -3.98 13.71 -8.69
N LEU A 752 -2.93 14.11 -7.95
CA LEU A 752 -2.42 15.50 -8.04
C LEU A 752 -1.91 15.83 -9.45
N ALA A 753 -1.20 14.90 -10.09
CA ALA A 753 -0.74 15.07 -11.46
C ALA A 753 -1.90 15.15 -12.46
N ASP A 754 -2.93 14.29 -12.32
CA ASP A 754 -4.16 14.35 -13.10
C ASP A 754 -4.88 15.70 -12.94
N ALA A 755 -4.94 16.24 -11.71
CA ALA A 755 -5.56 17.53 -11.44
C ALA A 755 -4.79 18.68 -12.12
N PHE A 756 -3.45 18.68 -12.05
CA PHE A 756 -2.63 19.66 -12.77
C PHE A 756 -2.76 19.53 -14.29
N GLN A 757 -2.72 18.30 -14.84
CA GLN A 757 -2.85 18.06 -16.28
C GLN A 757 -4.24 18.46 -16.81
N ARG A 758 -5.32 18.12 -16.08
CA ARG A 758 -6.68 18.56 -16.41
C ARG A 758 -6.86 20.09 -16.37
N LEU A 759 -6.00 20.80 -15.64
CA LEU A 759 -5.95 22.27 -15.57
C LEU A 759 -4.88 22.90 -16.49
N ARG A 760 -4.20 22.12 -17.36
CA ARG A 760 -3.05 22.54 -18.18
C ARG A 760 -1.91 23.21 -17.38
N MET A 761 -1.71 22.81 -16.13
CA MET A 761 -0.64 23.33 -15.27
C MET A 761 0.61 22.44 -15.33
N PRO A 762 1.77 22.95 -15.77
CA PRO A 762 3.04 22.25 -15.59
C PRO A 762 3.33 22.00 -14.11
N PHE A 763 3.78 20.79 -13.76
CA PHE A 763 4.00 20.38 -12.36
C PHE A 763 5.00 21.29 -11.61
N ASP A 764 5.95 21.89 -12.32
CA ASP A 764 6.95 22.82 -11.79
C ASP A 764 6.59 24.32 -11.93
N SER A 765 5.33 24.63 -12.32
CA SER A 765 4.83 26.01 -12.46
C SER A 765 4.47 26.68 -11.13
N PRO A 766 4.46 28.03 -11.06
CA PRO A 766 3.94 28.77 -9.91
C PRO A 766 2.45 28.48 -9.62
N ALA A 767 1.62 28.26 -10.65
CA ALA A 767 0.20 27.97 -10.48
C ALA A 767 -0.04 26.60 -9.84
N ALA A 768 0.70 25.56 -10.27
CA ALA A 768 0.69 24.26 -9.62
C ALA A 768 1.16 24.33 -8.16
N LYS A 769 2.12 25.22 -7.86
CA LYS A 769 2.59 25.49 -6.50
C LYS A 769 1.52 26.11 -5.60
N GLU A 770 0.84 27.14 -6.09
CA GLU A 770 -0.25 27.81 -5.38
C GLU A 770 -1.42 26.84 -5.14
N LEU A 771 -1.86 26.11 -6.16
CA LEU A 771 -2.93 25.12 -6.06
C LEU A 771 -2.56 23.97 -5.10
N ASN A 772 -1.31 23.51 -5.09
CA ASN A 772 -0.81 22.57 -4.08
C ASN A 772 -0.96 23.12 -2.66
N GLN A 773 -0.62 24.39 -2.41
CA GLN A 773 -0.82 24.99 -1.09
C GLN A 773 -2.31 25.08 -0.73
N GLN A 774 -3.16 25.60 -1.63
CA GLN A 774 -4.59 25.76 -1.40
C GLN A 774 -5.34 24.43 -1.17
N ILE A 775 -4.98 23.35 -1.89
CA ILE A 775 -5.54 22.01 -1.70
C ILE A 775 -5.23 21.48 -0.29
N PHE A 776 -3.97 21.50 0.13
CA PHE A 776 -3.58 20.94 1.42
C PHE A 776 -4.01 21.83 2.61
N GLU A 777 -4.04 23.16 2.43
CA GLU A 777 -4.65 24.10 3.39
C GLU A 777 -6.13 23.76 3.61
N THR A 778 -6.89 23.57 2.53
CA THR A 778 -8.31 23.23 2.55
C THR A 778 -8.60 21.90 3.24
N ILE A 779 -7.80 20.87 2.94
CA ILE A 779 -7.93 19.54 3.57
C ILE A 779 -7.62 19.63 5.08
N TYR A 780 -6.58 20.37 5.47
CA TYR A 780 -6.26 20.53 6.89
C TYR A 780 -7.33 21.31 7.65
N HIS A 781 -7.88 22.37 7.05
CA HIS A 781 -8.97 23.17 7.62
C HIS A 781 -10.23 22.31 7.83
N GLY A 782 -10.69 21.60 6.80
CA GLY A 782 -11.88 20.75 6.86
C GLY A 782 -11.74 19.58 7.85
N ALA A 783 -10.58 18.92 7.87
CA ALA A 783 -10.36 17.79 8.77
C ALA A 783 -10.29 18.24 10.26
N LEU A 784 -9.70 19.40 10.54
CA LEU A 784 -9.72 20.00 11.88
C LEU A 784 -11.14 20.43 12.29
N GLU A 785 -11.89 21.11 11.41
CA GLU A 785 -13.24 21.56 11.75
C GLU A 785 -14.16 20.38 12.08
N ALA A 786 -14.17 19.33 11.25
CA ALA A 786 -14.92 18.11 11.56
C ALA A 786 -14.47 17.45 12.87
N SER A 787 -13.17 17.47 13.17
CA SER A 787 -12.66 16.94 14.43
C SER A 787 -13.09 17.78 15.65
N THR A 788 -13.28 19.09 15.50
CA THR A 788 -13.86 19.95 16.54
C THR A 788 -15.38 19.80 16.64
N GLU A 789 -16.11 19.63 15.54
CA GLU A 789 -17.56 19.33 15.56
C GLU A 789 -17.84 18.00 16.26
N MET A 790 -16.99 16.98 16.05
CA MET A 790 -17.03 15.73 16.81
C MET A 790 -16.64 15.92 18.28
N ALA A 791 -15.74 16.86 18.60
CA ALA A 791 -15.34 17.15 19.99
C ALA A 791 -16.42 17.90 20.78
N GLU A 792 -17.20 18.79 20.14
CA GLU A 792 -18.35 19.47 20.76
C GLU A 792 -19.43 18.47 21.18
N LYS A 793 -19.61 17.38 20.41
CA LYS A 793 -20.61 16.34 20.68
C LYS A 793 -20.11 15.24 21.61
N ASP A 794 -18.98 14.60 21.28
CA ASP A 794 -18.53 13.36 21.90
C ASP A 794 -17.35 13.58 22.90
N GLY A 795 -16.89 14.84 23.06
CA GLY A 795 -15.71 15.24 23.82
C GLY A 795 -14.40 15.15 23.02
N PRO A 796 -13.34 15.88 23.41
CA PRO A 796 -12.01 15.73 22.81
C PRO A 796 -11.40 14.36 23.11
N TYR A 797 -10.29 13.99 22.42
CA TYR A 797 -9.53 12.79 22.78
C TYR A 797 -8.86 12.93 24.15
N GLU A 798 -8.65 11.81 24.84
CA GLU A 798 -8.18 11.74 26.24
C GLU A 798 -6.93 12.61 26.51
N THR A 799 -6.00 12.60 25.56
CA THR A 799 -4.68 13.24 25.66
C THR A 799 -4.59 14.61 24.97
N PHE A 800 -5.73 15.27 24.75
CA PHE A 800 -5.78 16.59 24.11
C PHE A 800 -5.13 17.69 24.96
N GLN A 801 -5.33 17.67 26.28
CA GLN A 801 -4.78 18.70 27.17
C GLN A 801 -3.25 18.66 27.20
N GLY A 802 -2.61 19.80 26.98
CA GLY A 802 -1.15 19.93 26.85
C GLY A 802 -0.62 19.70 25.42
N SER A 803 -1.46 19.27 24.46
CA SER A 803 -1.08 19.23 23.05
C SER A 803 -0.91 20.65 22.47
N PRO A 804 -0.07 20.86 21.45
CA PRO A 804 0.04 22.13 20.72
C PRO A 804 -1.32 22.73 20.33
N ALA A 805 -2.26 21.92 19.84
CA ALA A 805 -3.60 22.39 19.50
C ALA A 805 -4.40 22.92 20.70
N SER A 806 -4.24 22.33 21.89
CA SER A 806 -4.85 22.88 23.13
C SER A 806 -4.21 24.20 23.58
N LEU A 807 -3.01 24.51 23.08
CA LEU A 807 -2.30 25.78 23.28
C LEU A 807 -2.49 26.76 22.09
N GLY A 808 -3.40 26.45 21.17
CA GLY A 808 -3.70 27.27 19.98
C GLY A 808 -2.68 27.17 18.84
N GLN A 809 -1.70 26.27 18.93
CA GLN A 809 -0.70 26.02 17.89
C GLN A 809 -1.18 24.91 16.94
N LEU A 810 -1.41 25.27 15.67
CA LEU A 810 -1.69 24.34 14.58
C LEU A 810 -0.42 24.04 13.77
N GLN A 811 -0.52 23.19 12.75
CA GLN A 811 0.67 22.70 12.04
C GLN A 811 1.49 23.83 11.41
N TYR A 812 0.86 24.79 10.72
CA TYR A 812 1.59 25.86 10.05
C TYR A 812 2.30 26.80 11.03
N ASP A 813 1.76 26.99 12.24
CA ASP A 813 2.43 27.76 13.32
C ASP A 813 3.76 27.07 13.70
N MET A 814 3.74 25.73 13.81
CA MET A 814 4.94 24.92 14.07
C MET A 814 5.93 24.86 12.89
N TRP A 815 5.56 25.34 11.70
CA TRP A 815 6.47 25.56 10.57
C TRP A 815 6.88 27.03 10.39
N GLY A 816 6.35 27.97 11.18
CA GLY A 816 6.55 29.41 10.97
C GLY A 816 5.90 29.94 9.69
N VAL A 817 4.83 29.30 9.21
CA VAL A 817 4.13 29.63 7.95
C VAL A 817 2.81 30.32 8.27
N THR A 818 2.54 31.45 7.63
CA THR A 818 1.21 32.07 7.60
C THR A 818 0.37 31.40 6.50
N PRO A 819 -0.87 30.95 6.78
CA PRO A 819 -1.77 30.41 5.76
C PRO A 819 -2.29 31.51 4.81
N SER A 820 -2.99 31.11 3.74
CA SER A 820 -3.69 32.06 2.89
C SER A 820 -4.98 32.58 3.56
N SER A 821 -5.64 33.55 2.93
CA SER A 821 -6.96 34.05 3.36
C SER A 821 -8.12 33.23 2.77
N LEU A 822 -7.90 31.97 2.41
CA LEU A 822 -8.94 31.10 1.83
C LEU A 822 -9.93 30.60 2.90
N TRP A 823 -9.47 30.45 4.15
CA TRP A 823 -10.24 29.90 5.27
C TRP A 823 -10.09 30.73 6.55
N ASP A 824 -11.13 30.72 7.40
CA ASP A 824 -11.17 31.45 8.68
C ASP A 824 -10.42 30.68 9.79
N TRP A 825 -9.09 30.77 9.74
CA TRP A 825 -8.19 30.13 10.69
C TRP A 825 -8.33 30.64 12.13
N ASP A 826 -8.70 31.90 12.34
CA ASP A 826 -8.90 32.48 13.67
C ASP A 826 -10.24 32.01 14.28
N GLY A 827 -11.31 31.98 13.47
CA GLY A 827 -12.58 31.36 13.85
C GLY A 827 -12.43 29.88 14.17
N LEU A 828 -11.67 29.12 13.37
CA LEU A 828 -11.38 27.72 13.67
C LEU A 828 -10.54 27.55 14.95
N LYS A 829 -9.49 28.35 15.15
CA LYS A 829 -8.71 28.35 16.41
C LYS A 829 -9.60 28.68 17.62
N ALA A 830 -10.55 29.60 17.49
CA ALA A 830 -11.52 29.89 18.55
C ALA A 830 -12.48 28.72 18.83
N LYS A 831 -12.94 27.98 17.81
CA LYS A 831 -13.72 26.74 17.99
C LYS A 831 -12.88 25.68 18.71
N ILE A 832 -11.64 25.45 18.27
CA ILE A 832 -10.70 24.48 18.87
C ILE A 832 -10.42 24.82 20.35
N ALA A 833 -10.20 26.09 20.68
CA ALA A 833 -9.97 26.51 22.07
C ALA A 833 -11.20 26.31 22.99
N LYS A 834 -12.42 26.33 22.43
CA LYS A 834 -13.68 26.15 23.17
C LYS A 834 -14.10 24.68 23.34
N HIS A 835 -13.83 23.83 22.35
CA HIS A 835 -14.35 22.45 22.29
C HIS A 835 -13.27 21.35 22.22
N GLY A 836 -12.06 21.71 21.82
CA GLY A 836 -10.97 20.79 21.52
C GLY A 836 -11.09 20.12 20.14
N LEU A 837 -10.38 19.00 20.00
CA LEU A 837 -10.36 18.14 18.80
C LEU A 837 -10.65 16.70 19.21
N ARG A 838 -11.35 15.95 18.36
CA ARG A 838 -11.64 14.51 18.56
C ARG A 838 -10.46 13.61 18.17
N ASN A 839 -9.52 14.13 17.38
CA ASN A 839 -8.40 13.40 16.80
C ASN A 839 -7.10 14.17 17.03
N SER A 840 -6.04 13.51 17.49
CA SER A 840 -4.73 14.17 17.72
C SER A 840 -4.00 14.56 16.44
N LEU A 841 -4.22 13.80 15.36
CA LEU A 841 -3.63 13.99 14.03
C LEU A 841 -4.71 13.69 12.99
N VAL A 842 -4.67 14.41 11.86
CA VAL A 842 -5.72 14.39 10.82
C VAL A 842 -5.23 14.18 9.39
N THR A 843 -4.02 14.60 9.01
CA THR A 843 -3.53 14.61 7.61
C THR A 843 -2.22 13.84 7.44
N ALA A 844 -2.22 12.84 6.54
CA ALA A 844 -1.09 11.97 6.21
C ALA A 844 -1.18 11.42 4.76
N PRO A 845 -0.54 12.05 3.76
CA PRO A 845 -0.55 11.57 2.38
C PRO A 845 0.31 10.30 2.16
N MET A 846 -0.38 9.15 2.10
CA MET A 846 0.16 7.79 1.91
C MET A 846 0.40 7.41 0.44
N PRO A 847 1.09 6.28 0.13
CA PRO A 847 1.18 5.77 -1.23
C PRO A 847 -0.15 5.08 -1.61
N THR A 848 -0.85 5.60 -2.61
CA THR A 848 -2.18 5.11 -3.01
C THR A 848 -2.12 4.04 -4.10
N ALA A 849 -1.09 3.19 -4.12
CA ALA A 849 -0.74 2.33 -5.25
C ALA A 849 -1.91 1.51 -5.81
N SER A 850 -2.69 0.82 -4.98
CA SER A 850 -3.87 0.08 -5.46
C SER A 850 -5.16 0.92 -5.52
N THR A 851 -5.34 1.90 -4.62
CA THR A 851 -6.58 2.70 -4.55
C THR A 851 -6.69 3.76 -5.65
N SER A 852 -5.56 4.30 -6.13
CA SER A 852 -5.51 5.19 -7.30
C SER A 852 -5.78 4.43 -8.60
N GLN A 853 -5.22 3.22 -8.74
CA GLN A 853 -5.48 2.32 -9.87
C GLN A 853 -6.96 1.93 -9.96
N ILE A 854 -7.64 1.72 -8.83
CA ILE A 854 -9.10 1.50 -8.78
C ILE A 854 -9.89 2.70 -9.30
N LEU A 855 -9.59 3.93 -8.84
CA LEU A 855 -10.34 5.13 -9.28
C LEU A 855 -9.99 5.57 -10.71
N GLY A 856 -8.76 5.27 -11.15
CA GLY A 856 -8.21 5.63 -12.46
C GLY A 856 -7.21 6.80 -12.46
N ASN A 857 -6.69 7.19 -11.29
CA ASN A 857 -5.80 8.33 -11.07
C ASN A 857 -4.31 7.91 -10.99
N ASN A 858 -3.38 8.87 -11.08
CA ASN A 858 -1.98 8.70 -10.69
C ASN A 858 -1.79 8.63 -9.17
N GLU A 859 -0.64 8.11 -8.72
CA GLU A 859 -0.38 7.82 -7.32
C GLU A 859 -0.14 9.10 -6.48
N CYS A 860 -0.94 9.25 -5.41
CA CYS A 860 -0.84 10.29 -4.39
C CYS A 860 -0.58 11.72 -4.93
N PHE A 861 0.55 12.31 -4.53
CA PHE A 861 1.05 13.62 -4.98
C PHE A 861 2.19 13.51 -6.00
N GLU A 862 2.44 12.33 -6.57
CA GLU A 862 3.57 12.12 -7.49
C GLU A 862 3.27 12.65 -8.91
N PRO A 863 4.29 13.14 -9.65
CA PRO A 863 4.19 13.30 -11.10
C PRO A 863 4.07 11.95 -11.82
N TYR A 864 3.67 11.95 -13.09
CA TYR A 864 3.71 10.74 -13.91
C TYR A 864 5.17 10.26 -14.10
N THR A 865 5.42 8.98 -13.81
CA THR A 865 6.73 8.35 -13.98
C THR A 865 7.08 8.10 -15.46
N SER A 866 6.09 8.04 -16.33
CA SER A 866 6.17 7.90 -17.78
C SER A 866 4.83 8.26 -18.41
N ASN A 867 4.80 8.88 -19.60
CA ASN A 867 3.55 9.10 -20.34
C ASN A 867 3.07 7.87 -21.13
N ILE A 868 3.89 6.82 -21.26
CA ILE A 868 3.44 5.49 -21.70
C ILE A 868 4.06 4.42 -20.82
N TYR A 869 3.26 3.47 -20.33
CA TYR A 869 3.71 2.41 -19.42
C TYR A 869 2.98 1.10 -19.68
N THR A 870 3.64 -0.01 -19.42
CA THR A 870 3.04 -1.35 -19.53
C THR A 870 2.31 -1.72 -18.24
N ARG A 871 1.05 -2.14 -18.35
CA ARG A 871 0.28 -2.74 -17.25
C ARG A 871 0.15 -4.24 -17.46
N ARG A 872 0.62 -5.02 -16.48
CA ARG A 872 0.44 -6.47 -16.40
C ARG A 872 -0.90 -6.80 -15.73
N VAL A 873 -1.75 -7.56 -16.41
CA VAL A 873 -2.94 -8.21 -15.85
C VAL A 873 -2.87 -9.71 -16.12
N LEU A 874 -3.83 -10.50 -15.62
CA LEU A 874 -3.79 -11.97 -15.75
C LEU A 874 -3.86 -12.45 -17.21
N SER A 875 -4.45 -11.66 -18.11
CA SER A 875 -4.56 -11.93 -19.55
C SER A 875 -3.50 -11.22 -20.43
N GLY A 876 -2.44 -10.66 -19.82
CA GLY A 876 -1.25 -10.22 -20.56
C GLY A 876 -0.73 -8.83 -20.22
N GLU A 877 0.08 -8.29 -21.14
CA GLU A 877 0.73 -6.98 -21.03
C GLU A 877 0.07 -5.95 -21.95
N PHE A 878 -0.44 -4.88 -21.36
CA PHE A 878 -1.15 -3.81 -22.08
C PHE A 878 -0.32 -2.52 -22.04
N GLN A 879 -0.04 -1.93 -23.20
CA GLN A 879 0.50 -0.57 -23.26
C GLN A 879 -0.61 0.44 -22.92
N VAL A 880 -0.33 1.32 -21.96
CA VAL A 880 -1.26 2.36 -21.50
C VAL A 880 -0.58 3.71 -21.61
N VAL A 881 -1.21 4.62 -22.36
CA VAL A 881 -0.80 6.03 -22.48
C VAL A 881 -1.46 6.83 -21.34
N CYS A 882 -0.81 7.89 -20.87
CA CYS A 882 -1.45 8.88 -20.01
C CYS A 882 -2.74 9.40 -20.68
N PRO A 883 -3.93 9.26 -20.06
CA PRO A 883 -5.21 9.51 -20.72
C PRO A 883 -5.42 11.00 -21.04
N TRP A 884 -4.76 11.89 -20.30
CA TRP A 884 -4.81 13.34 -20.51
C TRP A 884 -3.98 13.75 -21.73
N LEU A 885 -2.72 13.30 -21.81
CA LEU A 885 -1.87 13.50 -23.01
C LEU A 885 -2.51 12.88 -24.25
N LEU A 886 -3.08 11.67 -24.14
CA LEU A 886 -3.65 10.98 -25.29
C LEU A 886 -4.84 11.75 -25.88
N ARG A 887 -5.74 12.30 -25.03
CA ARG A 887 -6.81 13.18 -25.51
C ARG A 887 -6.25 14.41 -26.20
N GLU A 888 -5.31 15.11 -25.58
CA GLU A 888 -4.73 16.31 -26.16
C GLU A 888 -4.03 16.07 -27.51
N LEU A 889 -3.29 14.97 -27.67
CA LEU A 889 -2.69 14.63 -28.96
C LEU A 889 -3.73 14.22 -30.01
N VAL A 890 -4.88 13.67 -29.61
CA VAL A 890 -6.02 13.39 -30.49
C VAL A 890 -6.73 14.69 -30.90
N ASP A 891 -7.04 15.57 -29.94
CA ASP A 891 -7.67 16.89 -30.15
C ASP A 891 -6.85 17.80 -31.08
N LEU A 892 -5.51 17.70 -30.99
CA LEU A 892 -4.56 18.42 -31.85
C LEU A 892 -4.35 17.76 -33.24
N GLY A 893 -4.94 16.58 -33.49
CA GLY A 893 -4.72 15.82 -34.73
C GLY A 893 -3.31 15.24 -34.88
N LEU A 894 -2.58 15.08 -33.77
CA LEU A 894 -1.19 14.64 -33.70
C LEU A 894 -1.02 13.15 -33.32
N TRP A 895 -2.11 12.46 -32.96
CA TRP A 895 -2.06 11.05 -32.54
C TRP A 895 -2.20 10.07 -33.70
N ASP A 896 -1.12 9.34 -33.97
CA ASP A 896 -1.08 8.17 -34.85
C ASP A 896 -0.13 7.09 -34.30
N ASP A 897 -0.03 5.95 -35.01
CA ASP A 897 0.87 4.85 -34.62
C ASP A 897 2.36 5.25 -34.66
N HIS A 898 2.74 6.24 -35.47
CA HIS A 898 4.10 6.77 -35.52
C HIS A 898 4.42 7.63 -34.29
N MET A 899 3.52 8.51 -33.87
CA MET A 899 3.60 9.31 -32.64
C MET A 899 3.71 8.39 -31.41
N LYS A 900 2.86 7.36 -31.33
CA LYS A 900 2.93 6.32 -30.30
C LYS A 900 4.32 5.67 -30.25
N ASN A 901 4.84 5.24 -31.41
CA ASN A 901 6.16 4.61 -31.52
C ASN A 901 7.30 5.58 -31.17
N MET A 902 7.18 6.86 -31.54
CA MET A 902 8.13 7.93 -31.16
C MET A 902 8.17 8.16 -29.64
N ILE A 903 7.03 8.09 -28.95
CA ILE A 903 6.96 8.20 -27.48
C ILE A 903 7.57 6.96 -26.80
N ILE A 904 7.38 5.76 -27.36
CA ILE A 904 8.04 4.53 -26.88
C ILE A 904 9.56 4.63 -27.05
N ALA A 905 10.05 5.06 -28.22
CA ALA A 905 11.47 5.32 -28.49
C ALA A 905 12.06 6.35 -27.52
N HIS A 906 11.28 7.38 -27.16
CA HIS A 906 11.64 8.38 -26.15
C HIS A 906 11.36 7.94 -24.70
N ASN A 907 11.07 6.65 -24.45
CA ASN A 907 10.85 6.06 -23.13
C ASN A 907 9.81 6.83 -22.29
N GLY A 908 8.71 7.22 -22.94
CA GLY A 908 7.60 7.97 -22.36
C GLY A 908 7.79 9.49 -22.28
N SER A 909 8.90 10.02 -22.78
CA SER A 909 9.08 11.47 -22.95
C SER A 909 8.41 11.96 -24.25
N ILE A 910 7.91 13.19 -24.20
CA ILE A 910 7.50 13.97 -25.39
C ILE A 910 8.45 15.14 -25.70
N GLN A 911 9.45 15.39 -24.84
CA GLN A 911 10.20 16.66 -24.84
C GLN A 911 11.00 16.89 -26.13
N ASN A 912 11.51 15.81 -26.74
CA ASN A 912 12.35 15.87 -27.94
C ASN A 912 11.57 15.61 -29.25
N ILE A 913 10.26 15.39 -29.18
CA ILE A 913 9.41 15.17 -30.36
C ILE A 913 9.10 16.54 -31.00
N PRO A 914 9.50 16.80 -32.27
CA PRO A 914 9.41 18.15 -32.84
C PRO A 914 7.98 18.67 -33.00
N ASN A 915 7.02 17.79 -33.34
CA ASN A 915 5.68 18.18 -33.77
C ASN A 915 4.71 18.51 -32.62
N ILE A 916 5.11 18.29 -31.36
CA ILE A 916 4.26 18.58 -30.18
C ILE A 916 4.54 20.00 -29.69
N PRO A 917 3.53 20.85 -29.42
CA PRO A 917 3.75 22.22 -28.92
C PRO A 917 4.46 22.29 -27.55
N ASP A 918 5.19 23.37 -27.28
CA ASP A 918 6.04 23.48 -26.08
C ASP A 918 5.24 23.68 -24.77
N ASP A 919 4.00 24.18 -24.82
CA ASP A 919 3.12 24.22 -23.65
C ASP A 919 2.64 22.81 -23.27
N VAL A 920 2.29 21.99 -24.28
CA VAL A 920 1.99 20.55 -24.10
C VAL A 920 3.20 19.81 -23.53
N LYS A 921 4.40 20.05 -24.08
CA LYS A 921 5.66 19.53 -23.49
C LYS A 921 5.83 19.95 -22.04
N ALA A 922 5.50 21.18 -21.67
CA ALA A 922 5.62 21.66 -20.30
C ALA A 922 4.64 20.95 -19.33
N VAL A 923 3.40 20.69 -19.75
CA VAL A 923 2.38 20.00 -18.93
C VAL A 923 2.73 18.53 -18.71
N TYR A 924 3.18 17.80 -19.73
CA TYR A 924 3.45 16.35 -19.65
C TYR A 924 4.95 16.00 -19.50
N LYS A 925 5.71 16.82 -18.77
CA LYS A 925 7.02 16.41 -18.23
C LYS A 925 6.85 15.19 -17.33
N THR A 926 7.68 14.17 -17.53
CA THR A 926 7.77 13.03 -16.61
C THR A 926 8.56 13.41 -15.35
N VAL A 927 8.43 12.61 -14.28
CA VAL A 927 9.16 12.81 -13.01
C VAL A 927 10.70 12.89 -13.18
N TRP A 928 11.24 12.33 -14.27
CA TRP A 928 12.67 12.33 -14.59
C TRP A 928 13.16 13.64 -15.25
N GLU A 929 12.22 14.45 -15.71
CA GLU A 929 12.44 15.74 -16.39
C GLU A 929 12.07 16.93 -15.47
N ILE A 930 11.25 16.66 -14.46
CA ILE A 930 10.93 17.60 -13.37
C ILE A 930 12.12 17.64 -12.39
N SER A 931 12.56 18.86 -12.06
CA SER A 931 13.60 19.06 -11.04
C SER A 931 13.14 18.52 -9.69
N GLN A 932 13.89 17.58 -9.09
CA GLN A 932 13.54 17.05 -7.77
C GLN A 932 13.57 18.13 -6.68
N LYS A 933 14.30 19.24 -6.88
CA LYS A 933 14.21 20.44 -6.02
C LYS A 933 12.80 21.03 -6.01
N LYS A 934 12.09 21.05 -7.16
CA LYS A 934 10.70 21.50 -7.26
C LYS A 934 9.74 20.56 -6.56
N VAL A 935 9.97 19.25 -6.64
CA VAL A 935 9.22 18.25 -5.88
C VAL A 935 9.41 18.47 -4.37
N LEU A 936 10.66 18.67 -3.91
CA LEU A 936 10.97 18.99 -2.50
C LEU A 936 10.39 20.33 -2.03
N GLU A 937 10.35 21.36 -2.90
CA GLU A 937 9.68 22.64 -2.63
C GLU A 937 8.18 22.40 -2.36
N LEU A 938 7.46 21.78 -3.30
CA LEU A 938 6.03 21.48 -3.18
C LEU A 938 5.70 20.63 -1.96
N SER A 939 6.56 19.66 -1.62
CA SER A 939 6.44 18.81 -0.43
C SER A 939 6.64 19.57 0.88
N ALA A 940 7.55 20.55 0.92
CA ALA A 940 7.73 21.42 2.08
C ALA A 940 6.56 22.40 2.22
N ASP A 941 6.09 22.98 1.11
CA ASP A 941 5.00 23.95 1.11
C ASP A 941 3.67 23.34 1.56
N ARG A 942 3.38 22.07 1.20
CA ARG A 942 2.25 21.32 1.77
C ARG A 942 2.51 20.79 3.19
N GLY A 943 3.79 20.65 3.59
CA GLY A 943 4.19 20.15 4.90
C GLY A 943 3.66 20.98 6.07
N ALA A 944 3.48 22.29 5.87
CA ALA A 944 2.84 23.21 6.81
C ALA A 944 1.36 22.86 7.12
N PHE A 945 0.70 22.05 6.29
CA PHE A 945 -0.69 21.61 6.46
C PHE A 945 -0.81 20.08 6.68
N ILE A 946 0.31 19.38 6.81
CA ILE A 946 0.37 17.94 7.08
C ILE A 946 0.89 17.73 8.50
N CYS A 947 0.00 17.39 9.44
CA CYS A 947 0.37 17.20 10.84
C CYS A 947 1.21 15.93 11.07
N GLN A 948 1.01 14.89 10.24
CA GLN A 948 1.84 13.69 10.21
C GLN A 948 3.08 13.94 9.31
N SER A 949 3.35 13.11 8.31
CA SER A 949 4.31 13.30 7.22
C SER A 949 3.71 12.86 5.87
N GLN A 950 4.53 12.62 4.85
CA GLN A 950 4.12 12.26 3.49
C GLN A 950 5.14 11.28 2.84
N SER A 951 4.67 10.29 2.08
CA SER A 951 5.50 9.22 1.49
C SER A 951 6.32 9.67 0.27
N LEU A 952 7.34 10.50 0.49
CA LEU A 952 8.02 11.23 -0.57
C LEU A 952 9.06 10.40 -1.35
N ASN A 953 8.64 9.73 -2.44
CA ASN A 953 9.58 9.12 -3.39
C ASN A 953 10.37 10.19 -4.15
N VAL A 954 11.65 9.93 -4.42
CA VAL A 954 12.53 10.84 -5.16
C VAL A 954 13.20 10.12 -6.33
N HIS A 955 13.28 10.79 -7.48
CA HIS A 955 13.59 10.18 -8.76
C HIS A 955 14.84 10.79 -9.40
N LEU A 956 15.91 10.01 -9.54
CA LEU A 956 17.16 10.42 -10.20
C LEU A 956 17.57 9.35 -11.20
N ALA A 957 17.51 9.67 -12.51
CA ALA A 957 17.74 8.67 -13.56
C ALA A 957 19.12 8.00 -13.45
N ALA A 958 20.18 8.79 -13.23
CA ALA A 958 21.52 8.33 -12.88
C ALA A 958 22.02 9.16 -11.68
N PRO A 959 21.87 8.67 -10.44
CA PRO A 959 22.23 9.44 -9.24
C PRO A 959 23.75 9.52 -9.06
N THR A 960 24.22 10.68 -8.62
CA THR A 960 25.58 10.87 -8.08
C THR A 960 25.52 11.20 -6.59
N LEU A 961 26.59 10.89 -5.85
CA LEU A 961 26.72 11.22 -4.42
C LEU A 961 26.50 12.73 -4.16
N GLY A 962 27.00 13.60 -5.05
CA GLY A 962 26.81 15.05 -4.94
C GLY A 962 25.35 15.49 -5.14
N GLN A 963 24.64 14.91 -6.11
CA GLN A 963 23.21 15.17 -6.30
C GLN A 963 22.39 14.72 -5.10
N LEU A 964 22.56 13.47 -4.65
CA LEU A 964 21.87 12.93 -3.46
C LEU A 964 22.19 13.75 -2.21
N THR A 965 23.44 14.17 -2.01
CA THR A 965 23.82 15.05 -0.90
C THR A 965 23.07 16.37 -0.98
N SER A 966 23.12 17.08 -2.11
CA SER A 966 22.42 18.37 -2.27
C SER A 966 20.90 18.26 -2.09
N MET A 967 20.33 17.14 -2.51
CA MET A 967 18.90 16.82 -2.43
C MET A 967 18.44 16.57 -1.00
N HIS A 968 19.12 15.69 -0.25
CA HIS A 968 18.80 15.40 1.15
C HIS A 968 19.04 16.63 2.04
N PHE A 969 20.16 17.35 1.85
CA PHE A 969 20.42 18.59 2.59
C PHE A 969 19.40 19.68 2.27
N TYR A 970 18.88 19.75 1.04
CA TYR A 970 17.79 20.66 0.71
C TYR A 970 16.47 20.26 1.39
N GLY A 971 16.10 18.97 1.38
CA GLY A 971 14.91 18.46 2.08
C GLY A 971 14.96 18.73 3.58
N TRP A 972 16.10 18.44 4.21
CA TRP A 972 16.39 18.75 5.61
C TRP A 972 16.26 20.24 5.93
N LYS A 973 16.96 21.11 5.18
CA LYS A 973 16.94 22.58 5.40
C LYS A 973 15.60 23.24 5.05
N ARG A 974 14.75 22.58 4.26
CA ARG A 974 13.34 22.97 4.08
C ARG A 974 12.42 22.44 5.18
N GLY A 975 12.96 21.75 6.18
CA GLY A 975 12.23 21.25 7.35
C GLY A 975 11.31 20.06 7.06
N LEU A 976 11.54 19.28 6.01
CA LEU A 976 10.78 18.06 5.78
C LEU A 976 10.87 17.12 7.00
N LYS A 977 9.83 16.33 7.24
CA LYS A 977 9.84 15.23 8.22
C LYS A 977 10.35 13.94 7.60
N THR A 978 9.84 13.61 6.43
CA THR A 978 10.37 12.57 5.53
C THR A 978 11.10 13.25 4.39
N GLY A 979 12.42 13.12 4.33
CA GLY A 979 13.24 13.61 3.21
C GLY A 979 13.17 12.70 1.99
N MET A 980 13.06 11.39 2.21
CA MET A 980 12.94 10.40 1.15
C MET A 980 12.25 9.12 1.68
N TYR A 981 11.26 8.64 0.92
CA TYR A 981 10.76 7.27 0.98
C TYR A 981 11.72 6.39 0.17
N TYR A 982 11.38 5.95 -1.05
CA TYR A 982 12.37 5.31 -1.94
C TYR A 982 13.15 6.32 -2.78
N LEU A 983 14.44 6.02 -3.03
CA LEU A 983 15.13 6.48 -4.23
C LEU A 983 14.68 5.61 -5.41
N ARG A 984 14.29 6.25 -6.52
CA ARG A 984 13.97 5.61 -7.79
C ARG A 984 15.02 6.01 -8.84
N THR A 985 15.60 5.01 -9.49
CA THR A 985 16.63 5.16 -10.52
C THR A 985 16.17 4.59 -11.86
N ARG A 986 16.90 4.89 -12.95
CA ARG A 986 16.73 4.19 -14.25
C ARG A 986 17.99 3.35 -14.51
N PRO A 987 17.87 2.12 -15.06
CA PRO A 987 19.04 1.34 -15.46
C PRO A 987 19.93 2.09 -16.46
N ALA A 988 21.26 1.96 -16.31
CA ALA A 988 22.22 2.62 -17.18
C ALA A 988 22.21 2.07 -18.63
N ALA A 989 21.95 0.76 -18.77
CA ALA A 989 21.65 0.13 -20.05
C ALA A 989 20.13 0.12 -20.29
N GLN A 990 19.70 0.57 -21.47
CA GLN A 990 18.31 0.44 -21.89
C GLN A 990 18.08 -0.96 -22.50
N ALA A 991 16.93 -1.56 -22.19
CA ALA A 991 16.51 -2.79 -22.87
C ALA A 991 16.26 -2.52 -24.36
N ILE A 992 16.59 -3.50 -25.22
CA ILE A 992 16.35 -3.39 -26.66
C ILE A 992 14.83 -3.34 -26.90
N GLN A 993 14.36 -2.26 -27.53
CA GLN A 993 12.94 -2.04 -27.81
C GLN A 993 12.50 -2.78 -29.08
N PHE A 994 12.41 -4.11 -29.03
CA PHE A 994 12.01 -4.98 -30.15
C PHE A 994 10.63 -4.66 -30.78
N THR A 995 9.81 -3.84 -30.12
CA THR A 995 8.46 -3.45 -30.56
C THR A 995 8.41 -2.15 -31.38
N VAL A 996 9.56 -1.51 -31.63
CA VAL A 996 9.65 -0.25 -32.40
C VAL A 996 10.59 -0.45 -33.58
N ASP A 997 10.23 0.13 -34.73
CA ASP A 997 11.08 0.06 -35.93
C ASP A 997 12.46 0.68 -35.68
N GLN A 998 13.51 0.01 -36.18
CA GLN A 998 14.89 0.39 -35.98
C GLN A 998 15.22 1.79 -36.58
N SER A 999 14.48 2.23 -37.60
CA SER A 999 14.55 3.58 -38.15
C SER A 999 14.08 4.64 -37.13
N ILE A 1000 12.87 4.47 -36.57
CA ILE A 1000 12.28 5.32 -35.52
C ILE A 1000 13.21 5.38 -34.29
N LEU A 1001 13.79 4.23 -33.89
CA LEU A 1001 14.77 4.17 -32.81
C LEU A 1001 16.06 4.95 -33.14
N ASN A 1002 16.49 5.01 -34.40
CA ASN A 1002 17.67 5.78 -34.81
C ASN A 1002 17.38 7.27 -34.92
N ASP A 1003 16.22 7.68 -35.45
CA ASP A 1003 15.80 9.08 -35.46
C ASP A 1003 15.62 9.63 -34.06
N ALA A 1004 15.02 8.86 -33.14
CA ALA A 1004 14.98 9.20 -31.72
C ALA A 1004 16.38 9.36 -31.12
N LYS A 1005 17.35 8.48 -31.42
CA LYS A 1005 18.75 8.66 -30.98
C LYS A 1005 19.35 9.97 -31.51
N VAL A 1006 19.12 10.32 -32.77
CA VAL A 1006 19.60 11.57 -33.39
C VAL A 1006 18.95 12.81 -32.73
N GLN A 1007 17.65 12.78 -32.47
CA GLN A 1007 16.93 13.86 -31.77
C GLN A 1007 17.45 14.03 -30.33
N ASN A 1008 17.57 12.94 -29.57
CA ASN A 1008 18.14 12.97 -28.21
C ASN A 1008 19.61 13.44 -28.20
N ALA A 1009 20.42 13.10 -29.20
CA ALA A 1009 21.80 13.59 -29.33
C ALA A 1009 21.85 15.10 -29.58
N LYS A 1010 21.01 15.62 -30.50
CA LYS A 1010 20.87 17.07 -30.74
C LYS A 1010 20.41 17.83 -29.49
N ALA A 1011 19.43 17.30 -28.76
CA ALA A 1011 18.95 17.88 -27.50
C ALA A 1011 20.04 17.90 -26.39
N LYS A 1012 20.84 16.84 -26.27
CA LYS A 1012 22.00 16.79 -25.36
C LYS A 1012 23.10 17.78 -25.75
N ALA A 1013 23.34 18.01 -27.05
CA ALA A 1013 24.28 19.02 -27.50
C ALA A 1013 23.79 20.45 -27.20
N ALA A 1014 22.51 20.75 -27.48
CA ALA A 1014 21.91 22.05 -27.23
C ALA A 1014 21.88 22.40 -25.72
N SER A 1015 21.41 21.49 -24.87
CA SER A 1015 21.40 21.69 -23.41
C SER A 1015 22.79 21.88 -22.82
N LYS A 1016 23.81 21.16 -23.33
CA LYS A 1016 25.21 21.35 -22.92
C LYS A 1016 25.76 22.71 -23.34
N ALA A 1017 25.39 23.23 -24.52
CA ALA A 1017 25.74 24.59 -24.93
C ALA A 1017 25.08 25.66 -24.03
N THR A 1018 23.78 25.52 -23.72
CA THR A 1018 23.07 26.45 -22.84
C THR A 1018 23.64 26.47 -21.41
N ALA A 1019 24.07 25.31 -20.90
CA ALA A 1019 24.72 25.20 -19.60
C ALA A 1019 26.09 25.92 -19.55
N ILE A 1020 26.84 25.94 -20.67
CA ILE A 1020 28.11 26.67 -20.77
C ILE A 1020 27.88 28.19 -20.77
N VAL A 1021 26.84 28.68 -21.46
CA VAL A 1021 26.48 30.11 -21.49
C VAL A 1021 26.04 30.59 -20.10
N ASN A 1022 25.18 29.84 -19.42
CA ASN A 1022 24.67 30.21 -18.09
C ASN A 1022 25.69 30.03 -16.95
N GLY A 1023 26.87 29.47 -17.21
CA GLY A 1023 27.98 29.41 -16.26
C GLY A 1023 28.81 30.70 -16.19
N ALA A 1024 28.64 31.63 -17.13
CA ALA A 1024 29.53 32.78 -17.34
C ALA A 1024 29.05 34.10 -16.71
N SER A 1025 28.50 34.06 -15.49
CA SER A 1025 28.08 35.28 -14.77
C SER A 1025 28.36 35.25 -13.27
N ALA A 1026 29.65 35.30 -12.90
CA ALA A 1026 30.10 35.64 -11.55
C ALA A 1026 30.85 36.99 -11.59
N PRO A 1027 30.52 37.96 -10.71
CA PRO A 1027 31.18 39.27 -10.73
C PRO A 1027 32.60 39.17 -10.15
N ALA A 1028 33.61 39.46 -10.97
CA ALA A 1028 35.00 39.47 -10.54
C ALA A 1028 35.35 40.73 -9.73
N ALA A 1029 35.80 40.56 -8.49
CA ALA A 1029 36.44 41.61 -7.71
C ALA A 1029 37.92 41.73 -8.14
N ALA A 1030 38.43 42.96 -8.27
CA ALA A 1030 39.75 43.21 -8.84
C ALA A 1030 40.88 43.22 -7.80
N ALA A 1031 42.03 42.64 -8.17
CA ALA A 1031 43.33 42.84 -7.55
C ALA A 1031 44.42 42.87 -8.65
N ALA A 1032 45.52 43.59 -8.43
CA ALA A 1032 46.48 43.95 -9.48
C ALA A 1032 47.58 42.90 -9.73
N ALA A 1033 48.26 43.01 -10.87
CA ALA A 1033 49.22 42.04 -11.40
C ALA A 1033 50.70 42.41 -11.18
N LEU A 1034 51.59 41.41 -11.26
CA LEU A 1034 53.02 41.51 -11.62
C LEU A 1034 53.47 40.19 -12.33
N PRO A 1035 54.60 40.16 -13.09
CA PRO A 1035 54.83 39.18 -14.16
C PRO A 1035 55.80 37.99 -13.86
N SER A 1036 55.83 37.02 -14.79
CA SER A 1036 56.66 35.81 -14.83
C SER A 1036 58.08 36.00 -15.39
N PRO A 1037 58.97 34.99 -15.25
CA PRO A 1037 59.78 34.49 -16.39
C PRO A 1037 59.86 32.89 -16.40
N PRO A 1038 60.63 32.16 -17.27
CA PRO A 1038 60.04 31.13 -18.15
C PRO A 1038 60.85 29.79 -18.35
N LEU A 1039 60.64 29.08 -19.48
CA LEU A 1039 61.48 28.02 -20.14
C LEU A 1039 61.28 26.53 -19.70
N SER A 1040 61.42 25.47 -20.53
CA SER A 1040 61.56 25.31 -22.02
C SER A 1040 61.54 23.82 -22.50
N SER A 1041 61.05 23.53 -23.74
CA SER A 1041 61.39 22.40 -24.69
C SER A 1041 61.36 20.91 -24.22
N GLY A 1042 61.12 19.84 -25.01
CA GLY A 1042 60.88 19.54 -26.46
C GLY A 1042 61.32 18.08 -26.77
N SER A 1043 61.13 17.39 -27.93
CA SER A 1043 60.15 17.52 -29.06
C SER A 1043 60.44 16.54 -30.25
N SER A 1044 59.43 15.77 -30.74
CA SER A 1044 59.26 15.37 -32.19
C SER A 1044 60.21 14.30 -32.84
N PRO A 1045 60.02 13.75 -34.09
CA PRO A 1045 58.82 13.50 -34.98
C PRO A 1045 58.81 12.18 -35.87
N THR A 1046 57.70 11.91 -36.62
CA THR A 1046 57.51 11.24 -37.98
C THR A 1046 58.02 9.79 -38.30
N GLN A 1047 57.29 8.82 -38.93
CA GLN A 1047 56.59 8.64 -40.28
C GLN A 1047 57.50 8.15 -41.47
N PRO A 1048 57.03 7.60 -42.65
CA PRO A 1048 55.72 7.01 -43.11
C PRO A 1048 55.79 5.80 -44.15
N THR A 1049 54.67 5.50 -44.86
CA THR A 1049 54.47 4.98 -46.28
C THR A 1049 54.44 3.48 -46.73
N ALA A 1050 53.20 2.91 -46.82
CA ALA A 1050 52.46 2.22 -47.93
C ALA A 1050 53.08 1.36 -49.09
N VAL A 1051 52.37 0.30 -49.55
CA VAL A 1051 52.11 -0.17 -50.97
C VAL A 1051 51.18 -1.44 -50.99
N ARG A 1052 50.92 -2.13 -52.14
CA ARG A 1052 49.71 -2.96 -52.49
C ARG A 1052 49.93 -3.82 -53.78
N VAL A 1053 49.07 -4.84 -54.11
CA VAL A 1053 48.58 -5.30 -55.49
C VAL A 1053 48.49 -6.85 -55.82
N LYS A 1054 47.25 -7.37 -56.09
CA LYS A 1054 46.77 -8.49 -57.05
C LYS A 1054 47.27 -9.98 -56.93
N GLN A 1055 46.69 -11.08 -57.49
CA GLN A 1055 45.41 -11.45 -58.21
C GLN A 1055 45.11 -13.01 -58.27
N GLU A 1056 43.90 -13.42 -58.74
CA GLU A 1056 43.42 -14.78 -59.22
C GLU A 1056 43.33 -15.98 -58.21
N GLU A 1057 42.71 -17.17 -58.42
CA GLU A 1057 42.01 -17.88 -59.56
C GLU A 1057 40.87 -18.87 -59.06
N THR A 1058 40.45 -19.91 -59.82
CA THR A 1058 39.27 -20.82 -59.61
C THR A 1058 39.62 -22.33 -59.28
N VAL A 1059 38.90 -23.46 -59.53
CA VAL A 1059 37.99 -23.98 -60.61
C VAL A 1059 36.91 -25.02 -60.07
N ALA A 1060 36.46 -26.06 -60.82
CA ALA A 1060 35.40 -27.06 -60.50
C ALA A 1060 35.66 -28.47 -61.17
N PRO A 1061 34.90 -29.61 -61.00
CA PRO A 1061 33.41 -29.79 -61.03
C PRO A 1061 32.78 -30.83 -60.02
N ALA A 1062 31.48 -31.17 -60.19
CA ALA A 1062 30.62 -32.05 -59.33
C ALA A 1062 30.28 -33.43 -60.01
N PRO A 1063 29.37 -34.36 -59.53
CA PRO A 1063 28.04 -34.14 -58.91
C PRO A 1063 27.48 -35.14 -57.83
N ALA A 1064 26.40 -34.70 -57.13
CA ALA A 1064 25.32 -35.48 -56.47
C ALA A 1064 25.63 -36.35 -55.21
N ALA A 1065 24.71 -36.62 -54.26
CA ALA A 1065 23.24 -36.39 -54.21
C ALA A 1065 22.65 -36.26 -52.77
N VAL A 1066 21.49 -35.58 -52.66
CA VAL A 1066 20.50 -35.54 -51.53
C VAL A 1066 20.96 -34.90 -50.20
N SER A 1067 20.04 -34.21 -49.52
CA SER A 1067 20.32 -33.22 -48.46
C SER A 1067 19.43 -33.32 -47.22
N SER A 1068 20.00 -33.10 -46.03
CA SER A 1068 19.27 -32.54 -44.86
C SER A 1068 20.24 -31.94 -43.83
N THR A 1069 20.86 -30.80 -44.14
CA THR A 1069 21.72 -30.05 -43.20
C THR A 1069 21.44 -28.55 -43.27
N ALA A 1070 21.53 -27.88 -42.12
CA ALA A 1070 21.56 -26.43 -41.98
C ALA A 1070 22.40 -26.07 -40.73
N SER A 1071 23.01 -24.88 -40.74
CA SER A 1071 23.74 -24.22 -39.63
C SER A 1071 25.12 -24.72 -39.16
N THR A 1072 25.82 -25.64 -39.83
CA THR A 1072 27.21 -26.00 -39.39
C THR A 1072 28.33 -25.19 -40.07
N ALA A 1073 28.16 -24.77 -41.33
CA ALA A 1073 29.26 -24.19 -42.12
C ALA A 1073 29.60 -22.72 -41.79
N GLU A 1074 28.62 -21.93 -41.33
CA GLU A 1074 28.85 -20.52 -40.96
C GLU A 1074 29.58 -20.39 -39.61
N ASP A 1075 29.27 -21.28 -38.66
CA ASP A 1075 29.94 -21.34 -37.35
C ASP A 1075 31.41 -21.76 -37.49
N GLU A 1076 31.74 -22.72 -38.36
CA GLU A 1076 33.15 -23.10 -38.61
C GLU A 1076 33.97 -21.94 -39.20
N ALA A 1077 33.39 -21.18 -40.14
CA ALA A 1077 34.04 -20.01 -40.71
C ALA A 1077 34.23 -18.87 -39.69
N ALA A 1078 33.22 -18.61 -38.84
CA ALA A 1078 33.32 -17.63 -37.78
C ALA A 1078 34.37 -18.00 -36.72
N ASN A 1079 34.43 -19.27 -36.32
CA ASN A 1079 35.41 -19.76 -35.35
C ASN A 1079 36.84 -19.72 -35.91
N ALA A 1080 37.05 -20.03 -37.20
CA ALA A 1080 38.36 -19.89 -37.85
C ALA A 1080 38.84 -18.43 -37.86
N MET A 1081 37.95 -17.48 -38.17
CA MET A 1081 38.28 -16.04 -38.14
C MET A 1081 38.60 -15.54 -36.73
N LEU A 1082 37.84 -15.97 -35.71
CA LEU A 1082 38.11 -15.64 -34.31
C LEU A 1082 39.45 -16.20 -33.81
N ALA A 1083 39.79 -17.44 -34.20
CA ALA A 1083 41.07 -18.05 -33.88
C ALA A 1083 42.25 -17.31 -34.54
N GLN A 1084 42.08 -16.81 -35.76
CA GLN A 1084 43.09 -16.00 -36.45
C GLN A 1084 43.28 -14.63 -35.78
N MET A 1085 42.20 -13.95 -35.40
CA MET A 1085 42.28 -12.68 -34.64
C MET A 1085 42.93 -12.86 -33.26
N ALA A 1086 42.65 -13.98 -32.57
CA ALA A 1086 43.28 -14.31 -31.29
C ALA A 1086 44.77 -14.71 -31.41
N ALA A 1087 45.28 -15.00 -32.61
CA ALA A 1087 46.70 -15.19 -32.86
C ALA A 1087 47.45 -13.86 -33.10
N GLU A 1088 46.74 -12.79 -33.45
CA GLU A 1088 47.32 -11.47 -33.76
C GLU A 1088 47.23 -10.49 -32.58
N ASP A 1089 46.23 -10.61 -31.69
CA ASP A 1089 46.03 -9.75 -30.52
C ASP A 1089 45.96 -10.55 -29.20
N PRO A 1090 46.96 -10.43 -28.29
CA PRO A 1090 46.99 -11.12 -27.00
C PRO A 1090 45.88 -10.70 -26.02
N ASP A 1091 45.44 -9.43 -26.05
CA ASP A 1091 44.37 -8.94 -25.17
C ASP A 1091 43.00 -9.42 -25.68
N PHE A 1092 42.82 -9.51 -27.00
CA PHE A 1092 41.66 -10.17 -27.61
C PHE A 1092 41.62 -11.66 -27.25
N ALA A 1093 42.75 -12.37 -27.30
CA ALA A 1093 42.84 -13.77 -26.86
C ALA A 1093 42.45 -13.95 -25.38
N ALA A 1094 42.92 -13.05 -24.50
CA ALA A 1094 42.54 -13.05 -23.09
C ALA A 1094 41.04 -12.77 -22.89
N ALA A 1095 40.47 -11.84 -23.66
CA ALA A 1095 39.03 -11.54 -23.63
C ALA A 1095 38.17 -12.71 -24.14
N LEU A 1096 38.61 -13.39 -25.20
CA LEU A 1096 37.94 -14.58 -25.74
C LEU A 1096 37.91 -15.71 -24.71
N LYS A 1097 39.05 -15.97 -24.05
CA LYS A 1097 39.13 -16.96 -22.97
C LYS A 1097 38.21 -16.62 -21.79
N GLN A 1098 38.14 -15.36 -21.38
CA GLN A 1098 37.18 -14.92 -20.34
C GLN A 1098 35.71 -15.01 -20.78
N LEU A 1099 35.43 -15.07 -22.09
CA LEU A 1099 34.08 -15.32 -22.61
C LEU A 1099 33.75 -16.83 -22.55
N GLU A 1100 34.69 -17.69 -22.91
CA GLU A 1100 34.56 -19.15 -22.79
C GLU A 1100 34.44 -19.60 -21.33
N GLU A 1101 35.26 -19.07 -20.42
CA GLU A 1101 35.18 -19.34 -18.99
C GLU A 1101 33.80 -18.93 -18.41
N ARG A 1102 33.19 -17.85 -18.93
CA ARG A 1102 31.82 -17.45 -18.58
C ARG A 1102 30.75 -18.35 -19.17
N LYS A 1103 30.82 -18.69 -20.47
CA LYS A 1103 29.90 -19.66 -21.11
C LYS A 1103 29.95 -21.02 -20.41
N LEU A 1104 31.14 -21.46 -19.99
CA LEU A 1104 31.34 -22.70 -19.25
C LEU A 1104 30.77 -22.61 -17.82
N ALA A 1105 30.82 -21.44 -17.18
CA ALA A 1105 30.17 -21.21 -15.89
C ALA A 1105 28.63 -21.21 -16.00
N GLU A 1106 28.07 -20.58 -17.03
CA GLU A 1106 26.63 -20.61 -17.32
C GLU A 1106 26.15 -22.03 -17.67
N ALA A 1107 26.88 -22.77 -18.50
CA ALA A 1107 26.57 -24.17 -18.81
C ALA A 1107 26.62 -25.08 -17.57
N LYS A 1108 27.60 -24.88 -16.68
CA LYS A 1108 27.65 -25.58 -15.38
C LYS A 1108 26.48 -25.20 -14.47
N MET A 1109 26.05 -23.94 -14.48
CA MET A 1109 24.90 -23.46 -13.71
C MET A 1109 23.59 -24.05 -14.23
N LEU A 1110 23.40 -24.14 -15.55
CA LEU A 1110 22.25 -24.78 -16.20
C LEU A 1110 22.22 -26.29 -15.89
N CYS A 1111 23.34 -26.99 -16.07
CA CYS A 1111 23.46 -28.42 -15.72
C CYS A 1111 23.09 -28.70 -14.25
N ALA A 1112 23.51 -27.84 -13.32
CA ALA A 1112 23.18 -27.95 -11.89
C ALA A 1112 21.73 -27.56 -11.54
N LEU A 1113 21.01 -26.88 -12.45
CA LEU A 1113 19.58 -26.60 -12.32
C LEU A 1113 18.71 -27.74 -12.86
N GLU A 1114 19.16 -28.44 -13.90
CA GLU A 1114 18.43 -29.50 -14.60
C GLU A 1114 18.58 -30.87 -13.91
N ASN A 1115 19.81 -31.36 -13.68
CA ASN A 1115 20.05 -32.66 -12.98
C ASN A 1115 20.50 -32.45 -11.53
N LYS A 1116 19.55 -32.03 -10.66
CA LYS A 1116 19.83 -31.81 -9.22
C LYS A 1116 20.29 -33.03 -8.45
N GLU A 1117 19.88 -34.24 -8.83
CA GLU A 1117 20.16 -35.47 -8.08
C GLU A 1117 21.54 -36.10 -8.40
N GLU A 1118 22.17 -35.71 -9.53
CA GLU A 1118 23.50 -36.20 -9.92
C GLU A 1118 24.64 -35.25 -9.54
N CYS A 1119 24.32 -34.04 -9.06
CA CYS A 1119 25.33 -33.02 -8.75
C CYS A 1119 26.06 -33.32 -7.43
N LEU A 1120 27.20 -34.03 -7.53
CA LEU A 1120 28.11 -34.38 -6.41
C LEU A 1120 28.61 -33.20 -5.55
N MET A 1121 28.38 -31.95 -5.95
CA MET A 1121 28.68 -30.74 -5.16
C MET A 1121 27.47 -30.21 -4.37
N CYS A 1122 26.31 -30.88 -4.45
CA CYS A 1122 25.05 -30.47 -3.82
C CYS A 1122 24.37 -31.61 -3.02
N SER A 1123 24.88 -32.84 -3.11
CA SER A 1123 24.37 -34.02 -2.38
C SER A 1123 24.99 -34.23 -0.99
N GLY A 1124 25.98 -33.44 -0.59
CA GLY A 1124 26.69 -33.54 0.70
C GLY A 1124 28.12 -33.03 0.64
#